data_AF-A0A3D6BKZ3-F1
#
_entry.id   AF-A0A3D6BKZ3-F1
#
_cell.length_a   1.000
_cell.length_b   1.000
_cell.length_c   1.000
_cell.angle_alpha   90.00
_cell.angle_beta   90.00
_cell.angle_gamma   90.00
#
_symmetry.space_group_name_H-M   'P 1'
#
loop_
_entity.id
_entity.type
_entity.pdbx_description
1 polymer ?
#
loop_
_entity_poly.entity_id
_entity_poly.type
_entity_poly.pdbx_seq_one_letter_code
_entity_poly.pdbx_strand_id
1 'polypeptide(L)'
;MEKFEISGKKLIRYRGSEDEVTIPDGVEVIAEGAFRDCRDICSVTLPEGLKCIENEAFQWCARLESVHAPESIEYIGQDVFAGTPFYKYYNENEVQWKDDFLFLGKCLFKARRNIREADIPEGTVSITADAFNERVLLSRVNIPQSVRDIGWRAFSDCSALTQIRIPSGVRRIGWHCFKGCGRLAVAEFEDGAEIIENGVFASCRSLQTVSFPASLKRFPGWAFFGSNNIRRVQLRGSVADIGERAFSGCENLQSMDFPDGLKKIGTDAFYSCISLESADLPDGVEEIENRAFAGARYMTSARIPQSVHSIGESVFSGCRSLERMDIPGSIKTVPADTLFGCAALKELSIGSGIQTIGRRAFGGCTALESVRIPDGVTELDAMAFMGDSELVSAYIPESVKIIGAEAFARCGKLRTISLPGGIEDIGAAAFSGCAALAEKDGFVMIGYVCCGYIGDGSSITVPYKASAIAPGAFRENKRILFLTVPDTVKTIGANAFRDCRLLRELRLPKSISELLPGTLDGCDALQSITAPGMLPEQFGRREDRVSAVIGFCRAWKDYSASVAAAYRSWVSENAQMLLSAVIDRNMPDAVRFFTENALIDRESYLAALEKAQTARAMETVALLLDYGKNLSSEDIFDKYDI
;
A
#
# COMPACT_ATOMS: atom_id res chain seq x y z
N MET A 1 -55.42 -5.41 0.14
CA MET A 1 -54.26 -4.50 0.14
C MET A 1 -54.36 -3.63 -1.09
N GLU A 2 -54.00 -2.35 -0.99
CA GLU A 2 -53.94 -1.47 -2.15
C GLU A 2 -52.83 -1.96 -3.09
N LYS A 3 -53.15 -2.17 -4.37
CA LYS A 3 -52.22 -2.78 -5.34
C LYS A 3 -51.07 -1.86 -5.74
N PHE A 4 -51.25 -0.55 -5.56
CA PHE A 4 -50.24 0.46 -5.80
C PHE A 4 -49.80 1.05 -4.47
N GLU A 5 -48.51 1.01 -4.20
CA GLU A 5 -47.88 1.70 -3.08
C GLU A 5 -47.31 3.02 -3.61
N ILE A 6 -48.00 4.13 -3.34
CA ILE A 6 -47.65 5.46 -3.83
C ILE A 6 -47.26 6.35 -2.64
N SER A 7 -46.15 7.07 -2.77
CA SER A 7 -45.71 8.10 -1.82
C SER A 7 -45.62 9.44 -2.55
N GLY A 8 -46.51 10.37 -2.20
CA GLY A 8 -46.68 11.62 -2.94
C GLY A 8 -47.10 11.36 -4.39
N LYS A 9 -46.25 11.75 -5.35
CA LYS A 9 -46.46 11.49 -6.79
C LYS A 9 -45.57 10.35 -7.34
N LYS A 10 -44.89 9.62 -6.45
CA LYS A 10 -43.97 8.55 -6.83
C LYS A 10 -44.58 7.19 -6.53
N LEU A 11 -44.75 6.36 -7.57
CA LEU A 11 -45.15 4.98 -7.44
C LEU A 11 -43.95 4.15 -6.98
N ILE A 12 -43.98 3.71 -5.74
CA ILE A 12 -42.87 3.00 -5.09
C ILE A 12 -42.89 1.52 -5.44
N ARG A 13 -44.08 0.91 -5.44
CA ARG A 13 -44.21 -0.52 -5.71
C ARG A 13 -45.59 -0.91 -6.20
N TYR A 14 -45.63 -1.91 -7.06
CA TYR A 14 -46.84 -2.63 -7.45
C TYR A 14 -46.89 -4.00 -6.79
N ARG A 15 -48.09 -4.40 -6.35
CA ARG A 15 -48.38 -5.68 -5.67
C ARG A 15 -49.60 -6.39 -6.24
N GLY A 16 -50.11 -5.91 -7.36
CA GLY A 16 -51.22 -6.55 -8.06
C GLY A 16 -50.77 -7.79 -8.83
N SER A 17 -51.75 -8.49 -9.38
CA SER A 17 -51.57 -9.70 -10.20
C SER A 17 -52.38 -9.62 -11.50
N GLU A 18 -52.82 -8.41 -11.86
CA GLU A 18 -53.51 -8.14 -13.11
C GLU A 18 -52.56 -8.24 -14.30
N ASP A 19 -53.09 -8.72 -15.42
CA ASP A 19 -52.42 -8.80 -16.72
C ASP A 19 -52.40 -7.44 -17.44
N GLU A 20 -53.46 -6.64 -17.31
CA GLU A 20 -53.53 -5.26 -17.77
C GLU A 20 -53.47 -4.28 -16.60
N VAL A 21 -52.48 -3.39 -16.60
CA VAL A 21 -52.23 -2.46 -15.50
C VAL A 21 -52.28 -1.02 -15.98
N THR A 22 -53.29 -0.27 -15.55
CA THR A 22 -53.31 1.20 -15.70
C THR A 22 -52.78 1.85 -14.43
N ILE A 23 -51.67 2.56 -14.55
CA ILE A 23 -51.08 3.30 -13.44
C ILE A 23 -51.94 4.53 -13.13
N PRO A 24 -52.21 4.85 -11.85
CA PRO A 24 -53.11 5.95 -11.49
C PRO A 24 -52.63 7.32 -11.99
N ASP A 25 -53.60 8.17 -12.37
CA ASP A 25 -53.35 9.57 -12.68
C ASP A 25 -52.70 10.31 -11.49
N GLY A 26 -51.84 11.27 -11.79
CA GLY A 26 -51.09 12.04 -10.79
C GLY A 26 -49.75 11.41 -10.36
N VAL A 27 -49.44 10.18 -10.78
CA VAL A 27 -48.10 9.62 -10.68
C VAL A 27 -47.18 10.32 -11.70
N GLU A 28 -46.11 10.93 -11.21
CA GLU A 28 -45.09 11.61 -12.02
C GLU A 28 -43.78 10.81 -12.11
N VAL A 29 -43.55 9.87 -11.17
CA VAL A 29 -42.34 9.05 -11.12
C VAL A 29 -42.69 7.59 -10.83
N ILE A 30 -42.14 6.66 -11.61
CA ILE A 30 -42.13 5.22 -11.29
C ILE A 30 -40.77 4.90 -10.70
N ALA A 31 -40.76 4.39 -9.47
CA ALA A 31 -39.54 4.15 -8.72
C ALA A 31 -38.71 2.99 -9.27
N GLU A 32 -37.43 2.96 -8.88
CA GLU A 32 -36.54 1.85 -9.18
C GLU A 32 -37.17 0.52 -8.76
N GLY A 33 -37.25 -0.43 -9.70
CA GLY A 33 -37.80 -1.76 -9.47
C GLY A 33 -39.29 -1.80 -9.06
N ALA A 34 -40.08 -0.75 -9.27
CA ALA A 34 -41.46 -0.68 -8.79
C ALA A 34 -42.37 -1.85 -9.25
N PHE A 35 -42.12 -2.38 -10.46
CA PHE A 35 -42.77 -3.55 -11.04
C PHE A 35 -41.78 -4.71 -11.29
N ARG A 36 -40.58 -4.68 -10.71
CA ARG A 36 -39.58 -5.73 -10.95
C ARG A 36 -40.15 -7.10 -10.62
N ASP A 37 -39.90 -8.07 -11.50
CA ASP A 37 -40.38 -9.46 -11.37
C ASP A 37 -41.92 -9.60 -11.33
N CYS A 38 -42.70 -8.61 -11.78
CA CYS A 38 -44.15 -8.76 -11.94
C CYS A 38 -44.48 -9.64 -13.15
N ARG A 39 -44.53 -10.95 -12.92
CA ARG A 39 -44.65 -11.98 -13.98
C ARG A 39 -46.02 -12.07 -14.65
N ASP A 40 -47.05 -11.50 -14.05
CA ASP A 40 -48.42 -11.59 -14.57
C ASP A 40 -48.74 -10.49 -15.59
N ILE A 41 -48.06 -9.34 -15.51
CA ILE A 41 -48.35 -8.16 -16.32
C ILE A 41 -48.00 -8.44 -17.77
N CYS A 42 -48.99 -8.25 -18.65
CA CYS A 42 -48.88 -8.37 -20.10
C CYS A 42 -48.89 -6.99 -20.79
N SER A 43 -49.61 -6.02 -20.23
CA SER A 43 -49.71 -4.66 -20.76
C SER A 43 -49.74 -3.62 -19.63
N VAL A 44 -49.08 -2.49 -19.83
CA VAL A 44 -49.13 -1.35 -18.90
C VAL A 44 -49.51 -0.06 -19.63
N THR A 45 -50.40 0.72 -19.01
CA THR A 45 -50.75 2.09 -19.43
C THR A 45 -50.19 3.08 -18.43
N LEU A 46 -49.30 3.94 -18.91
CA LEU A 46 -48.62 4.98 -18.14
C LEU A 46 -49.46 6.28 -18.15
N PRO A 47 -49.52 7.05 -17.05
CA PRO A 47 -50.42 8.19 -16.94
C PRO A 47 -49.84 9.43 -17.63
N GLU A 48 -50.69 10.28 -18.23
CA GLU A 48 -50.29 11.47 -19.03
C GLU A 48 -49.40 12.51 -18.30
N GLY A 49 -49.32 12.44 -16.97
CA GLY A 49 -48.43 13.28 -16.15
C GLY A 49 -47.03 12.69 -15.92
N LEU A 50 -46.77 11.46 -16.34
CA LEU A 50 -45.55 10.73 -16.00
C LEU A 50 -44.31 11.41 -16.60
N LYS A 51 -43.32 11.72 -15.76
CA LYS A 51 -42.08 12.38 -16.16
C LYS A 51 -40.87 11.45 -16.17
N CYS A 52 -40.81 10.53 -15.23
CA CYS A 52 -39.61 9.74 -14.98
C CYS A 52 -39.96 8.27 -14.73
N ILE A 53 -39.23 7.37 -15.38
CA ILE A 53 -39.19 5.94 -15.07
C ILE A 53 -37.78 5.62 -14.59
N GLU A 54 -37.61 5.29 -13.31
CA GLU A 54 -36.30 4.98 -12.73
C GLU A 54 -35.81 3.58 -13.13
N ASN A 55 -34.56 3.27 -12.78
CA ASN A 55 -33.87 2.05 -13.21
C ASN A 55 -34.68 0.78 -12.91
N GLU A 56 -34.62 -0.20 -13.81
CA GLU A 56 -35.16 -1.54 -13.59
C GLU A 56 -36.66 -1.61 -13.23
N ALA A 57 -37.41 -0.53 -13.46
CA ALA A 57 -38.79 -0.38 -12.99
C ALA A 57 -39.72 -1.53 -13.43
N PHE A 58 -39.54 -2.08 -14.62
CA PHE A 58 -40.29 -3.23 -15.17
C PHE A 58 -39.36 -4.40 -15.52
N GLN A 59 -38.19 -4.47 -14.88
CA GLN A 59 -37.20 -5.52 -15.18
C GLN A 59 -37.78 -6.90 -14.84
N TRP A 60 -37.53 -7.88 -15.69
CA TRP A 60 -37.99 -9.27 -15.52
C TRP A 60 -39.52 -9.47 -15.43
N CYS A 61 -40.33 -8.51 -15.91
CA CYS A 61 -41.75 -8.73 -16.19
C CYS A 61 -41.90 -9.68 -17.40
N ALA A 62 -41.84 -10.98 -17.13
CA ALA A 62 -41.66 -12.03 -18.14
C ALA A 62 -42.78 -12.14 -19.20
N ARG A 63 -43.92 -11.47 -18.99
CA ARG A 63 -45.06 -11.44 -19.91
C ARG A 63 -45.36 -10.06 -20.51
N LEU A 64 -44.65 -9.01 -20.10
CA LEU A 64 -44.94 -7.64 -20.53
C LEU A 64 -44.58 -7.46 -22.01
N GLU A 65 -45.60 -7.32 -22.87
CA GLU A 65 -45.48 -7.21 -24.33
C GLU A 65 -45.83 -5.80 -24.84
N SER A 66 -46.65 -5.04 -24.11
CA SER A 66 -47.13 -3.72 -24.53
C SER A 66 -46.98 -2.67 -23.43
N VAL A 67 -46.53 -1.47 -23.84
CA VAL A 67 -46.38 -0.30 -22.97
C VAL A 67 -47.01 0.90 -23.70
N HIS A 68 -48.09 1.44 -23.15
CA HIS A 68 -48.71 2.67 -23.63
C HIS A 68 -48.12 3.85 -22.87
N ALA A 69 -47.30 4.64 -23.54
CA ALA A 69 -46.54 5.71 -22.93
C ALA A 69 -47.00 7.11 -23.38
N PRO A 70 -47.07 8.08 -22.45
CA PRO A 70 -47.42 9.45 -22.77
C PRO A 70 -46.23 10.25 -23.31
N GLU A 71 -46.53 11.37 -23.97
CA GLU A 71 -45.54 12.33 -24.49
C GLU A 71 -44.83 13.14 -23.38
N SER A 72 -45.30 13.02 -22.13
CA SER A 72 -44.79 13.76 -20.98
C SER A 72 -43.47 13.22 -20.43
N ILE A 73 -43.06 12.00 -20.81
CA ILE A 73 -41.85 11.34 -20.30
C ILE A 73 -40.61 12.10 -20.75
N GLU A 74 -39.77 12.44 -19.77
CA GLU A 74 -38.53 13.18 -19.95
C GLU A 74 -37.29 12.33 -19.67
N TYR A 75 -37.43 11.24 -18.89
CA TYR A 75 -36.33 10.35 -18.53
C TYR A 75 -36.78 8.89 -18.37
N ILE A 76 -35.96 7.98 -18.90
CA ILE A 76 -36.10 6.53 -18.76
C ILE A 76 -34.75 5.98 -18.30
N GLY A 77 -34.76 5.31 -17.15
CA GLY A 77 -33.59 4.76 -16.49
C GLY A 77 -32.98 3.55 -17.20
N GLN A 78 -31.92 3.01 -16.60
CA GLN A 78 -31.24 1.83 -17.08
C GLN A 78 -32.09 0.57 -16.89
N ASP A 79 -32.03 -0.35 -17.85
CA ASP A 79 -32.62 -1.70 -17.77
C ASP A 79 -34.11 -1.74 -17.39
N VAL A 80 -34.84 -0.64 -17.62
CA VAL A 80 -36.26 -0.47 -17.24
C VAL A 80 -37.11 -1.64 -17.70
N PHE A 81 -36.92 -2.11 -18.92
CA PHE A 81 -37.69 -3.23 -19.48
C PHE A 81 -36.83 -4.49 -19.69
N ALA A 82 -35.59 -4.55 -19.16
CA ALA A 82 -34.72 -5.69 -19.45
C ALA A 82 -35.36 -7.02 -19.00
N GLY A 83 -35.26 -8.05 -19.85
CA GLY A 83 -35.87 -9.36 -19.59
C GLY A 83 -37.38 -9.46 -19.87
N THR A 84 -38.01 -8.41 -20.40
CA THR A 84 -39.43 -8.45 -20.82
C THR A 84 -39.57 -8.87 -22.30
N PRO A 85 -40.70 -9.47 -22.71
CA PRO A 85 -41.04 -9.68 -24.12
C PRO A 85 -41.05 -8.40 -24.95
N PHE A 86 -41.57 -7.30 -24.40
CA PHE A 86 -41.40 -5.94 -24.93
C PHE A 86 -39.91 -5.77 -25.24
N TYR A 87 -39.03 -6.06 -24.28
CA TYR A 87 -37.57 -5.98 -24.46
C TYR A 87 -36.87 -6.91 -25.43
N LYS A 88 -37.38 -8.12 -25.55
CA LYS A 88 -36.74 -9.17 -26.33
C LYS A 88 -37.18 -9.16 -27.80
N TYR A 89 -38.42 -8.76 -28.08
CA TYR A 89 -39.06 -8.89 -29.39
C TYR A 89 -39.20 -7.57 -30.19
N TYR A 90 -38.56 -6.46 -29.78
CA TYR A 90 -38.61 -5.20 -30.56
C TYR A 90 -38.16 -5.31 -32.02
N ASN A 91 -37.40 -6.35 -32.40
CA ASN A 91 -36.99 -6.59 -33.78
C ASN A 91 -38.14 -7.07 -34.69
N GLU A 92 -39.29 -7.48 -34.14
CA GLU A 92 -40.34 -8.16 -34.91
C GLU A 92 -41.65 -7.34 -35.06
N ASN A 93 -41.86 -6.30 -34.23
CA ASN A 93 -43.07 -5.46 -34.28
C ASN A 93 -42.81 -4.10 -34.94
N GLU A 94 -42.84 -4.06 -36.28
CA GLU A 94 -42.53 -2.85 -37.07
C GLU A 94 -43.45 -1.64 -36.78
N VAL A 95 -44.65 -1.86 -36.25
CA VAL A 95 -45.67 -0.81 -36.04
C VAL A 95 -45.23 0.27 -35.04
N GLN A 96 -44.40 -0.07 -34.07
CA GLN A 96 -43.94 0.87 -33.04
C GLN A 96 -42.71 1.68 -33.48
N TRP A 97 -42.07 1.30 -34.58
CA TRP A 97 -40.90 2.00 -35.11
C TRP A 97 -41.35 3.18 -35.96
N LYS A 98 -40.81 4.36 -35.66
CA LYS A 98 -40.89 5.53 -36.53
C LYS A 98 -39.55 5.66 -37.26
N ASP A 99 -39.57 5.31 -38.54
CA ASP A 99 -38.37 5.20 -39.38
C ASP A 99 -37.33 4.22 -38.78
N ASP A 100 -36.17 4.74 -38.38
CA ASP A 100 -35.06 3.98 -37.79
C ASP A 100 -35.06 3.98 -36.25
N PHE A 101 -36.08 4.56 -35.61
CA PHE A 101 -36.11 4.79 -34.17
C PHE A 101 -37.39 4.27 -33.50
N LEU A 102 -37.22 3.69 -32.32
CA LEU A 102 -38.29 3.38 -31.38
C LEU A 102 -38.31 4.47 -30.31
N PHE A 103 -39.47 5.08 -30.11
CA PHE A 103 -39.69 6.13 -29.11
C PHE A 103 -40.64 5.65 -28.01
N LEU A 104 -40.41 6.12 -26.79
CA LEU A 104 -41.35 6.05 -25.69
C LEU A 104 -41.66 7.49 -25.25
N GLY A 105 -42.79 8.02 -25.72
CA GLY A 105 -43.02 9.47 -25.72
C GLY A 105 -41.93 10.20 -26.51
N LYS A 106 -41.27 11.17 -25.88
CA LYS A 106 -40.18 11.96 -26.50
C LYS A 106 -38.78 11.40 -26.26
N CYS A 107 -38.68 10.21 -25.66
CA CYS A 107 -37.40 9.56 -25.39
C CYS A 107 -37.06 8.57 -26.52
N LEU A 108 -35.92 8.75 -27.18
CA LEU A 108 -35.40 7.80 -28.15
C LEU A 108 -34.91 6.57 -27.40
N PHE A 109 -35.72 5.51 -27.46
CA PHE A 109 -35.55 4.30 -26.67
C PHE A 109 -34.60 3.30 -27.35
N LYS A 110 -34.69 3.15 -28.68
CA LYS A 110 -33.79 2.26 -29.44
C LYS A 110 -33.65 2.67 -30.91
N ALA A 111 -32.47 2.49 -31.49
CA ALA A 111 -32.22 2.64 -32.92
C ALA A 111 -32.11 1.27 -33.62
N ARG A 112 -32.43 1.21 -34.92
CA ARG A 112 -32.34 -0.03 -35.71
C ARG A 112 -30.92 -0.59 -35.74
N ARG A 113 -30.78 -1.92 -35.73
CA ARG A 113 -29.48 -2.60 -35.65
C ARG A 113 -28.52 -2.23 -36.79
N ASN A 114 -29.04 -2.07 -38.00
CA ASN A 114 -28.25 -1.84 -39.21
C ASN A 114 -28.16 -0.36 -39.60
N ILE A 115 -28.52 0.56 -38.70
CA ILE A 115 -28.46 2.00 -38.93
C ILE A 115 -27.02 2.42 -39.26
N ARG A 116 -26.87 3.27 -40.28
CA ARG A 116 -25.57 3.80 -40.72
C ARG A 116 -25.43 5.27 -40.39
N GLU A 117 -26.50 6.02 -40.51
CA GLU A 117 -26.56 7.43 -40.16
C GLU A 117 -27.82 7.66 -39.34
N ALA A 118 -27.73 8.52 -38.32
CA ALA A 118 -28.84 8.82 -37.43
C ALA A 118 -29.06 10.34 -37.35
N ASP A 119 -30.11 10.81 -38.00
CA ASP A 119 -30.61 12.17 -37.84
C ASP A 119 -31.73 12.15 -36.79
N ILE A 120 -31.38 12.39 -35.53
CA ILE A 120 -32.34 12.32 -34.43
C ILE A 120 -33.33 13.50 -34.54
N PRO A 121 -34.66 13.26 -34.53
CA PRO A 121 -35.67 14.30 -34.72
C PRO A 121 -35.66 15.37 -33.62
N GLU A 122 -35.85 16.64 -34.01
CA GLU A 122 -36.09 17.75 -33.08
C GLU A 122 -37.34 17.47 -32.22
N GLY A 123 -37.27 17.83 -30.94
CA GLY A 123 -38.30 17.48 -29.95
C GLY A 123 -37.96 16.22 -29.14
N THR A 124 -36.97 15.42 -29.55
CA THR A 124 -36.39 14.35 -28.73
C THR A 124 -35.80 14.95 -27.45
N VAL A 125 -36.23 14.48 -26.28
CA VAL A 125 -35.81 15.03 -24.97
C VAL A 125 -34.66 14.22 -24.37
N SER A 126 -34.64 12.91 -24.53
CA SER A 126 -33.57 12.04 -24.04
C SER A 126 -33.24 10.94 -25.05
N ILE A 127 -31.97 10.56 -25.11
CA ILE A 127 -31.49 9.33 -25.75
C ILE A 127 -31.24 8.34 -24.62
N THR A 128 -32.05 7.30 -24.51
CA THR A 128 -32.03 6.45 -23.30
C THR A 128 -30.79 5.56 -23.22
N ALA A 129 -30.66 4.84 -22.11
CA ALA A 129 -29.65 3.81 -21.96
C ALA A 129 -29.68 2.82 -23.14
N ASP A 130 -28.50 2.45 -23.63
CA ASP A 130 -28.28 1.50 -24.73
C ASP A 130 -28.96 1.81 -26.08
N ALA A 131 -29.51 3.01 -26.29
CA ALA A 131 -30.33 3.30 -27.48
C ALA A 131 -29.63 2.97 -28.81
N PHE A 132 -28.34 3.27 -28.92
CA PHE A 132 -27.44 2.94 -30.04
C PHE A 132 -26.32 1.98 -29.63
N ASN A 133 -26.40 1.29 -28.49
CA ASN A 133 -25.35 0.36 -28.10
C ASN A 133 -25.16 -0.74 -29.18
N GLU A 134 -23.90 -1.03 -29.48
CA GLU A 134 -23.44 -1.99 -30.49
C GLU A 134 -23.98 -1.72 -31.92
N ARG A 135 -24.26 -0.46 -32.26
CA ARG A 135 -24.55 -0.06 -33.65
C ARG A 135 -23.27 0.07 -34.44
N VAL A 136 -22.65 -1.08 -34.71
CA VAL A 136 -21.31 -1.19 -35.33
C VAL A 136 -21.20 -0.59 -36.75
N LEU A 137 -22.32 -0.33 -37.42
CA LEU A 137 -22.37 0.30 -38.75
C LEU A 137 -22.63 1.81 -38.69
N LEU A 138 -22.99 2.36 -37.52
CA LEU A 138 -23.32 3.77 -37.35
C LEU A 138 -22.05 4.62 -37.48
N SER A 139 -21.95 5.40 -38.56
CA SER A 139 -20.79 6.24 -38.87
C SER A 139 -21.00 7.72 -38.54
N ARG A 140 -22.26 8.18 -38.46
CA ARG A 140 -22.64 9.58 -38.20
C ARG A 140 -23.92 9.67 -37.37
N VAL A 141 -23.94 10.59 -36.41
CA VAL A 141 -25.12 10.92 -35.60
C VAL A 141 -25.24 12.43 -35.51
N ASN A 142 -26.43 12.96 -35.76
CA ASN A 142 -26.78 14.34 -35.44
C ASN A 142 -27.73 14.35 -34.24
N ILE A 143 -27.31 15.00 -33.15
CA ILE A 143 -28.11 15.18 -31.94
C ILE A 143 -28.75 16.57 -31.99
N PRO A 144 -30.10 16.70 -31.89
CA PRO A 144 -30.78 17.99 -31.93
C PRO A 144 -30.64 18.78 -30.62
N GLN A 145 -30.92 20.09 -30.68
CA GLN A 145 -30.80 20.99 -29.52
C GLN A 145 -31.86 20.72 -28.44
N SER A 146 -32.93 19.99 -28.75
CA SER A 146 -33.94 19.57 -27.78
C SER A 146 -33.45 18.52 -26.77
N VAL A 147 -32.41 17.73 -27.10
CA VAL A 147 -31.92 16.67 -26.21
C VAL A 147 -31.32 17.27 -24.95
N ARG A 148 -31.74 16.77 -23.79
CA ARG A 148 -31.28 17.18 -22.46
C ARG A 148 -30.43 16.11 -21.78
N ASP A 149 -30.63 14.85 -22.13
CA ASP A 149 -30.01 13.70 -21.47
C ASP A 149 -29.59 12.64 -22.49
N ILE A 150 -28.39 12.08 -22.33
CA ILE A 150 -27.89 10.94 -23.09
C ILE A 150 -27.49 9.85 -22.09
N GLY A 151 -28.13 8.69 -22.16
CA GLY A 151 -28.07 7.66 -21.14
C GLY A 151 -26.82 6.79 -21.13
N TRP A 152 -26.79 5.87 -20.15
CA TRP A 152 -25.77 4.84 -19.96
C TRP A 152 -25.53 4.05 -21.25
N ARG A 153 -24.26 3.96 -21.69
CA ARG A 153 -23.84 3.21 -22.89
C ARG A 153 -24.65 3.55 -24.16
N ALA A 154 -25.27 4.73 -24.23
CA ALA A 154 -26.18 5.08 -25.32
C ALA A 154 -25.55 4.87 -26.71
N PHE A 155 -24.25 5.12 -26.88
CA PHE A 155 -23.49 4.89 -28.10
C PHE A 155 -22.31 3.93 -27.91
N SER A 156 -22.33 3.09 -26.87
CA SER A 156 -21.24 2.13 -26.62
C SER A 156 -21.06 1.22 -27.83
N ASP A 157 -19.81 0.93 -28.17
CA ASP A 157 -19.42 0.01 -29.24
C ASP A 157 -19.99 0.37 -30.64
N CYS A 158 -20.31 1.64 -30.87
CA CYS A 158 -20.55 2.22 -32.21
C CYS A 158 -19.22 2.35 -32.98
N SER A 159 -18.63 1.20 -33.32
CA SER A 159 -17.24 1.11 -33.81
C SER A 159 -16.98 1.78 -35.17
N ALA A 160 -18.02 2.12 -35.94
CA ALA A 160 -17.91 2.90 -37.18
C ALA A 160 -17.99 4.42 -36.97
N LEU A 161 -18.40 4.91 -35.80
CA LEU A 161 -18.61 6.34 -35.53
C LEU A 161 -17.27 7.07 -35.58
N THR A 162 -17.19 8.12 -36.39
CA THR A 162 -15.93 8.85 -36.65
C THR A 162 -15.83 10.20 -35.94
N GLN A 163 -16.98 10.85 -35.72
CA GLN A 163 -17.09 12.12 -35.02
C GLN A 163 -18.39 12.18 -34.23
N ILE A 164 -18.40 12.97 -33.16
CA ILE A 164 -19.62 13.31 -32.42
C ILE A 164 -19.58 14.78 -31.99
N ARG A 165 -20.71 15.47 -32.16
CA ARG A 165 -20.94 16.82 -31.62
C ARG A 165 -22.07 16.75 -30.60
N ILE A 166 -21.78 17.19 -29.38
CA ILE A 166 -22.73 17.28 -28.27
C ILE A 166 -23.28 18.72 -28.22
N PRO A 167 -24.58 18.94 -28.51
CA PRO A 167 -25.16 20.27 -28.54
C PRO A 167 -25.34 20.88 -27.14
N SER A 168 -25.42 22.21 -27.08
CA SER A 168 -25.54 22.99 -25.84
C SER A 168 -26.82 22.69 -25.05
N GLY A 169 -27.80 22.05 -25.68
CA GLY A 169 -28.99 21.53 -25.03
C GLY A 169 -28.73 20.36 -24.06
N VAL A 170 -27.68 19.56 -24.28
CA VAL A 170 -27.40 18.37 -23.48
C VAL A 170 -26.86 18.79 -22.11
N ARG A 171 -27.54 18.37 -21.04
CA ARG A 171 -27.20 18.66 -19.64
C ARG A 171 -26.46 17.51 -18.98
N ARG A 172 -26.83 16.26 -19.31
CA ARG A 172 -26.27 15.04 -18.72
C ARG A 172 -25.84 14.02 -19.78
N ILE A 173 -24.68 13.42 -19.58
CA ILE A 173 -24.14 12.32 -20.39
C ILE A 173 -23.77 11.17 -19.46
N GLY A 174 -24.40 10.02 -19.66
CA GLY A 174 -24.32 8.84 -18.83
C GLY A 174 -23.01 8.07 -18.97
N TRP A 175 -22.82 7.13 -18.05
CA TRP A 175 -21.60 6.33 -17.97
C TRP A 175 -21.35 5.59 -19.27
N HIS A 176 -20.08 5.51 -19.67
CA HIS A 176 -19.65 4.73 -20.84
C HIS A 176 -20.36 5.10 -22.15
N CYS A 177 -20.90 6.31 -22.26
CA CYS A 177 -21.77 6.72 -23.37
C CYS A 177 -21.17 6.40 -24.75
N PHE A 178 -19.88 6.68 -24.98
CA PHE A 178 -19.16 6.40 -26.24
C PHE A 178 -18.05 5.36 -26.06
N LYS A 179 -18.12 4.53 -25.02
CA LYS A 179 -17.11 3.49 -24.77
C LYS A 179 -16.96 2.60 -26.00
N GLY A 180 -15.73 2.29 -26.42
CA GLY A 180 -15.49 1.35 -27.51
C GLY A 180 -15.80 1.87 -28.91
N CYS A 181 -16.11 3.16 -29.07
CA CYS A 181 -16.20 3.82 -30.39
C CYS A 181 -14.80 3.91 -31.03
N GLY A 182 -14.31 2.78 -31.54
CA GLY A 182 -12.91 2.60 -31.91
C GLY A 182 -12.39 3.47 -33.05
N ARG A 183 -13.29 4.00 -33.90
CA ARG A 183 -12.97 4.94 -35.00
C ARG A 183 -13.26 6.40 -34.68
N LEU A 184 -13.78 6.70 -33.48
CA LEU A 184 -14.11 8.06 -33.09
C LEU A 184 -12.82 8.86 -32.97
N ALA A 185 -12.60 9.80 -33.89
CA ALA A 185 -11.38 10.60 -33.97
C ALA A 185 -11.54 11.96 -33.30
N VAL A 186 -12.76 12.52 -33.31
CA VAL A 186 -13.09 13.86 -32.81
C VAL A 186 -14.37 13.81 -31.99
N ALA A 187 -14.33 14.41 -30.79
CA ALA A 187 -15.51 14.67 -29.98
C ALA A 187 -15.54 16.15 -29.56
N GLU A 188 -16.63 16.84 -29.92
CA GLU A 188 -16.83 18.26 -29.64
C GLU A 188 -18.02 18.47 -28.70
N PHE A 189 -17.81 19.27 -27.67
CA PHE A 189 -18.85 19.68 -26.73
C PHE A 189 -19.13 21.17 -26.91
N GLU A 190 -20.40 21.51 -27.12
CA GLU A 190 -20.88 22.88 -26.86
C GLU A 190 -21.02 23.10 -25.35
N ASP A 191 -20.95 24.36 -24.91
CA ASP A 191 -21.13 24.70 -23.50
C ASP A 191 -22.60 24.45 -23.10
N GLY A 192 -22.82 23.53 -22.16
CA GLY A 192 -24.16 23.16 -21.72
C GLY A 192 -24.22 21.86 -20.92
N ALA A 193 -23.26 20.95 -21.13
CA ALA A 193 -23.16 19.74 -20.32
C ALA A 193 -22.68 20.08 -18.90
N GLU A 194 -23.53 19.76 -17.93
CA GLU A 194 -23.29 19.99 -16.50
C GLU A 194 -22.73 18.74 -15.82
N ILE A 195 -23.18 17.57 -16.29
CA ILE A 195 -22.80 16.25 -15.76
C ILE A 195 -22.29 15.40 -16.91
N ILE A 196 -21.03 14.99 -16.81
CA ILE A 196 -20.41 13.98 -17.68
C ILE A 196 -19.93 12.86 -16.79
N GLU A 197 -20.55 11.70 -16.93
CA GLU A 197 -20.27 10.54 -16.11
C GLU A 197 -19.00 9.79 -16.56
N ASN A 198 -18.58 8.85 -15.74
CA ASN A 198 -17.33 8.12 -15.91
C ASN A 198 -17.30 7.27 -17.18
N GLY A 199 -16.10 7.08 -17.71
CA GLY A 199 -15.84 6.17 -18.83
C GLY A 199 -16.40 6.62 -20.18
N VAL A 200 -16.81 7.90 -20.31
CA VAL A 200 -17.50 8.46 -21.48
C VAL A 200 -16.84 8.12 -22.82
N PHE A 201 -15.51 8.11 -22.91
CA PHE A 201 -14.72 7.78 -24.10
C PHE A 201 -13.69 6.66 -23.83
N ALA A 202 -14.00 5.72 -22.93
CA ALA A 202 -13.11 4.60 -22.65
C ALA A 202 -12.93 3.72 -23.90
N SER A 203 -11.72 3.27 -24.18
CA SER A 203 -11.38 2.45 -25.36
C SER A 203 -11.70 3.08 -26.72
N CYS A 204 -11.79 4.42 -26.79
CA CYS A 204 -11.87 5.16 -28.05
C CYS A 204 -10.48 5.27 -28.70
N ARG A 205 -10.02 4.16 -29.31
CA ARG A 205 -8.64 3.99 -29.78
C ARG A 205 -8.21 4.90 -30.93
N SER A 206 -9.11 5.63 -31.59
CA SER A 206 -8.75 6.60 -32.63
C SER A 206 -8.85 8.05 -32.16
N LEU A 207 -9.33 8.30 -30.94
CA LEU A 207 -9.62 9.63 -30.45
C LEU A 207 -8.31 10.38 -30.24
N GLN A 208 -8.15 11.53 -30.91
CA GLN A 208 -6.91 12.30 -30.84
C GLN A 208 -7.05 13.55 -29.98
N THR A 209 -8.20 14.21 -30.10
CA THR A 209 -8.49 15.49 -29.45
C THR A 209 -9.92 15.51 -28.91
N VAL A 210 -10.06 16.04 -27.71
CA VAL A 210 -11.37 16.34 -27.09
C VAL A 210 -11.31 17.71 -26.43
N SER A 211 -12.36 18.50 -26.63
CA SER A 211 -12.57 19.78 -25.96
C SER A 211 -13.77 19.64 -25.03
N PHE A 212 -13.53 19.58 -23.72
CA PHE A 212 -14.59 19.53 -22.72
C PHE A 212 -15.20 20.92 -22.46
N PRO A 213 -16.46 20.99 -21.99
CA PRO A 213 -17.13 22.25 -21.68
C PRO A 213 -16.52 22.95 -20.46
N ALA A 214 -16.56 24.29 -20.44
CA ALA A 214 -15.96 25.08 -19.37
C ALA A 214 -16.66 24.96 -17.99
N SER A 215 -17.89 24.46 -17.98
CA SER A 215 -18.72 24.24 -16.79
C SER A 215 -18.30 23.05 -15.93
N LEU A 216 -17.39 22.20 -16.43
CA LEU A 216 -17.04 20.95 -15.78
C LEU A 216 -16.26 21.19 -14.47
N LYS A 217 -16.85 20.80 -13.33
CA LYS A 217 -16.22 20.95 -12.00
C LYS A 217 -15.27 19.80 -11.65
N ARG A 218 -15.54 18.61 -12.18
CA ARG A 218 -14.76 17.40 -11.94
C ARG A 218 -14.56 16.68 -13.26
N PHE A 219 -13.34 16.25 -13.52
CA PHE A 219 -13.05 15.44 -14.69
C PHE A 219 -13.43 13.97 -14.40
N PRO A 220 -14.28 13.35 -15.24
CA PRO A 220 -14.78 12.00 -14.97
C PRO A 220 -13.66 10.97 -14.88
N GLY A 221 -13.82 10.01 -13.96
CA GLY A 221 -12.97 8.83 -13.89
C GLY A 221 -13.16 7.95 -15.12
N TRP A 222 -12.15 7.15 -15.46
CA TRP A 222 -12.10 6.27 -16.63
C TRP A 222 -12.39 6.94 -17.98
N ALA A 223 -12.51 8.28 -18.05
CA ALA A 223 -13.01 9.00 -19.22
C ALA A 223 -12.34 8.58 -20.52
N PHE A 224 -11.04 8.33 -20.47
CA PHE A 224 -10.20 7.89 -21.59
C PHE A 224 -9.43 6.60 -21.28
N PHE A 225 -9.95 5.76 -20.39
CA PHE A 225 -9.32 4.49 -20.04
C PHE A 225 -9.05 3.64 -21.30
N GLY A 226 -7.77 3.34 -21.58
CA GLY A 226 -7.35 2.56 -22.75
C GLY A 226 -7.48 3.27 -24.10
N SER A 227 -7.70 4.59 -24.12
CA SER A 227 -7.76 5.41 -25.34
C SER A 227 -6.37 5.87 -25.75
N ASN A 228 -5.63 4.97 -26.41
CA ASN A 228 -4.19 5.09 -26.61
C ASN A 228 -3.73 6.19 -27.59
N ASN A 229 -4.59 6.76 -28.43
CA ASN A 229 -4.20 7.75 -29.45
C ASN A 229 -4.44 9.22 -29.06
N ILE A 230 -4.94 9.47 -27.85
CA ILE A 230 -5.14 10.83 -27.36
C ILE A 230 -3.78 11.48 -27.15
N ARG A 231 -3.55 12.63 -27.78
CA ARG A 231 -2.28 13.37 -27.69
C ARG A 231 -2.36 14.59 -26.79
N ARG A 232 -3.53 15.23 -26.76
CA ARG A 232 -3.80 16.44 -25.99
C ARG A 232 -5.26 16.44 -25.55
N VAL A 233 -5.48 16.83 -24.29
CA VAL A 233 -6.81 17.05 -23.73
C VAL A 233 -6.84 18.49 -23.25
N GLN A 234 -7.80 19.26 -23.76
CA GLN A 234 -7.99 20.64 -23.32
C GLN A 234 -9.03 20.64 -22.20
N LEU A 235 -8.57 20.84 -20.97
CA LEU A 235 -9.45 21.15 -19.85
C LEU A 235 -9.77 22.64 -19.89
N ARG A 236 -11.01 22.98 -20.24
CA ARG A 236 -11.52 24.34 -20.12
C ARG A 236 -12.22 24.45 -18.77
N GLY A 237 -11.96 25.53 -18.02
CA GLY A 237 -12.70 25.86 -16.80
C GLY A 237 -12.05 25.45 -15.48
N SER A 238 -12.89 25.32 -14.45
CA SER A 238 -12.48 25.23 -13.04
C SER A 238 -12.51 23.80 -12.50
N VAL A 239 -11.94 22.85 -13.25
CA VAL A 239 -11.86 21.44 -12.81
C VAL A 239 -11.01 21.36 -11.54
N ALA A 240 -11.64 20.96 -10.43
CA ALA A 240 -10.98 20.80 -9.14
C ALA A 240 -10.43 19.38 -8.92
N ASP A 241 -11.01 18.37 -9.56
CA ASP A 241 -10.64 16.96 -9.36
C ASP A 241 -10.45 16.26 -10.70
N ILE A 242 -9.37 15.48 -10.86
CA ILE A 242 -9.22 14.50 -11.93
C ILE A 242 -9.58 13.12 -11.39
N GLY A 243 -10.60 12.47 -11.97
CA GLY A 243 -11.11 11.19 -11.50
C GLY A 243 -10.16 10.00 -11.69
N GLU A 244 -10.43 8.92 -10.94
CA GLU A 244 -9.69 7.66 -11.00
C GLU A 244 -9.59 7.13 -12.45
N ARG A 245 -8.39 6.71 -12.87
CA ARG A 245 -8.11 6.15 -14.21
C ARG A 245 -8.53 7.03 -15.39
N ALA A 246 -8.74 8.33 -15.20
CA ALA A 246 -9.23 9.26 -16.22
C ALA A 246 -8.46 9.15 -17.56
N PHE A 247 -7.13 9.04 -17.52
CA PHE A 247 -6.23 8.92 -18.65
C PHE A 247 -5.40 7.61 -18.63
N SER A 248 -5.79 6.63 -17.81
CA SER A 248 -5.01 5.39 -17.67
C SER A 248 -4.89 4.66 -19.02
N GLY A 249 -3.67 4.34 -19.44
CA GLY A 249 -3.38 3.72 -20.73
C GLY A 249 -3.48 4.66 -21.94
N CYS A 250 -3.53 5.97 -21.74
CA CYS A 250 -3.37 6.95 -22.82
C CYS A 250 -1.89 7.05 -23.24
N GLU A 251 -1.37 5.99 -23.87
CA GLU A 251 0.07 5.82 -24.12
C GLU A 251 0.71 6.94 -24.97
N ASN A 252 -0.05 7.61 -25.85
CA ASN A 252 0.41 8.72 -26.69
C ASN A 252 0.09 10.11 -26.12
N LEU A 253 -0.42 10.24 -24.89
CA LEU A 253 -0.64 11.54 -24.26
C LEU A 253 0.73 12.16 -23.95
N GLN A 254 1.08 13.24 -24.65
CA GLN A 254 2.41 13.86 -24.55
C GLN A 254 2.47 14.97 -23.51
N SER A 255 1.41 15.78 -23.43
CA SER A 255 1.34 16.96 -22.58
C SER A 255 -0.03 17.07 -21.93
N MET A 256 -0.06 17.56 -20.70
CA MET A 256 -1.29 17.87 -19.97
C MET A 256 -1.21 19.30 -19.43
N ASP A 257 -2.16 20.13 -19.82
CA ASP A 257 -2.33 21.47 -19.25
C ASP A 257 -3.23 21.33 -18.01
N PHE A 258 -2.62 21.28 -16.82
CA PHE A 258 -3.35 21.18 -15.56
C PHE A 258 -4.03 22.52 -15.24
N PRO A 259 -5.32 22.53 -14.84
CA PRO A 259 -6.05 23.75 -14.55
C PRO A 259 -5.62 24.34 -13.20
N ASP A 260 -5.51 25.68 -13.11
CA ASP A 260 -5.07 26.39 -11.90
C ASP A 260 -5.87 26.04 -10.63
N GLY A 261 -7.15 25.69 -10.79
CA GLY A 261 -8.05 25.31 -9.71
C GLY A 261 -7.95 23.85 -9.24
N LEU A 262 -7.03 23.06 -9.80
CA LEU A 262 -6.89 21.64 -9.50
C LEU A 262 -6.49 21.43 -8.03
N LYS A 263 -7.28 20.59 -7.34
CA LYS A 263 -7.10 20.19 -5.94
C LYS A 263 -6.66 18.74 -5.80
N LYS A 264 -7.16 17.84 -6.65
CA LYS A 264 -6.97 16.40 -6.49
C LYS A 264 -6.68 15.67 -7.79
N ILE A 265 -5.77 14.71 -7.73
CA ILE A 265 -5.48 13.75 -8.80
C ILE A 265 -5.78 12.35 -8.31
N GLY A 266 -6.75 11.69 -8.96
CA GLY A 266 -7.25 10.38 -8.56
C GLY A 266 -6.32 9.21 -8.86
N THR A 267 -6.66 8.06 -8.25
CA THR A 267 -5.91 6.82 -8.35
C THR A 267 -5.73 6.41 -9.81
N ASP A 268 -4.52 6.02 -10.18
CA ASP A 268 -4.14 5.60 -11.53
C ASP A 268 -4.49 6.64 -12.64
N ALA A 269 -4.74 7.92 -12.32
CA ALA A 269 -5.28 8.91 -13.27
C ALA A 269 -4.49 9.00 -14.57
N PHE A 270 -3.16 8.98 -14.52
CA PHE A 270 -2.24 8.96 -15.66
C PHE A 270 -1.39 7.67 -15.69
N TYR A 271 -1.87 6.58 -15.09
CA TYR A 271 -1.17 5.30 -15.08
C TYR A 271 -0.88 4.82 -16.50
N SER A 272 0.38 4.46 -16.77
CA SER A 272 0.85 4.04 -18.10
C SER A 272 0.59 5.06 -19.23
N CYS A 273 0.59 6.37 -18.92
CA CYS A 273 0.74 7.42 -19.93
C CYS A 273 2.20 7.49 -20.40
N ILE A 274 2.63 6.50 -21.18
CA ILE A 274 4.04 6.24 -21.51
C ILE A 274 4.74 7.49 -22.07
N SER A 275 4.08 8.25 -22.94
CA SER A 275 4.64 9.41 -23.64
C SER A 275 4.50 10.73 -22.90
N LEU A 276 3.94 10.76 -21.69
CA LEU A 276 3.77 12.02 -20.94
C LEU A 276 5.14 12.59 -20.57
N GLU A 277 5.48 13.77 -21.09
CA GLU A 277 6.82 14.36 -20.99
C GLU A 277 7.04 15.10 -19.66
N SER A 278 5.96 15.69 -19.11
CA SER A 278 6.02 16.45 -17.86
C SER A 278 4.73 16.39 -17.05
N ALA A 279 4.84 16.45 -15.73
CA ALA A 279 3.73 16.67 -14.81
C ALA A 279 4.00 17.90 -13.93
N ASP A 280 3.76 19.09 -14.47
CA ASP A 280 3.94 20.35 -13.75
C ASP A 280 2.64 20.73 -13.01
N LEU A 281 2.49 20.26 -11.77
CA LEU A 281 1.25 20.37 -11.01
C LEU A 281 1.08 21.78 -10.41
N PRO A 282 -0.10 22.43 -10.52
CA PRO A 282 -0.33 23.78 -10.03
C PRO A 282 -0.29 23.87 -8.51
N ASP A 283 0.03 25.05 -7.97
CA ASP A 283 0.26 25.28 -6.53
C ASP A 283 -0.97 25.06 -5.63
N GLY A 284 -2.15 24.84 -6.24
CA GLY A 284 -3.39 24.56 -5.54
C GLY A 284 -3.62 23.09 -5.17
N VAL A 285 -2.81 22.16 -5.69
CA VAL A 285 -3.02 20.70 -5.53
C VAL A 285 -2.77 20.27 -4.09
N GLU A 286 -3.72 19.58 -3.49
CA GLU A 286 -3.73 19.17 -2.08
C GLU A 286 -3.51 17.65 -1.93
N GLU A 287 -3.97 16.85 -2.89
CA GLU A 287 -3.97 15.39 -2.83
C GLU A 287 -3.58 14.74 -4.17
N ILE A 288 -2.65 13.78 -4.12
CA ILE A 288 -2.25 12.93 -5.25
C ILE A 288 -2.42 11.47 -4.82
N GLU A 289 -3.35 10.74 -5.43
CA GLU A 289 -3.64 9.36 -5.03
C GLU A 289 -2.69 8.31 -5.65
N ASN A 290 -2.87 7.05 -5.28
CA ASN A 290 -2.01 5.92 -5.63
C ASN A 290 -1.77 5.82 -7.14
N ARG A 291 -0.50 5.60 -7.52
CA ARG A 291 -0.07 5.35 -8.92
C ARG A 291 -0.50 6.42 -9.93
N ALA A 292 -0.82 7.63 -9.49
CA ALA A 292 -1.35 8.69 -10.34
C ALA A 292 -0.54 8.92 -11.62
N PHE A 293 0.80 8.84 -11.56
CA PHE A 293 1.71 9.00 -12.71
C PHE A 293 2.59 7.76 -12.98
N ALA A 294 2.26 6.61 -12.38
CA ALA A 294 3.11 5.43 -12.49
C ALA A 294 3.20 4.93 -13.94
N GLY A 295 4.40 4.63 -14.40
CA GLY A 295 4.66 4.15 -15.76
C GLY A 295 4.68 5.24 -16.83
N ALA A 296 4.73 6.53 -16.47
CA ALA A 296 5.04 7.62 -17.41
C ALA A 296 6.53 7.60 -17.80
N ARG A 297 6.91 6.64 -18.65
CA ARG A 297 8.32 6.26 -18.88
C ARG A 297 9.17 7.38 -19.47
N TYR A 298 8.60 8.25 -20.30
CA TYR A 298 9.29 9.37 -20.93
C TYR A 298 9.17 10.70 -20.18
N MET A 299 8.58 10.71 -18.99
CA MET A 299 8.49 11.90 -18.16
C MET A 299 9.88 12.34 -17.71
N THR A 300 10.30 13.54 -18.09
CA THR A 300 11.61 14.11 -17.73
C THR A 300 11.54 15.06 -16.54
N SER A 301 10.37 15.66 -16.30
CA SER A 301 10.14 16.61 -15.20
C SER A 301 8.78 16.40 -14.53
N ALA A 302 8.75 16.57 -13.22
CA ALA A 302 7.52 16.61 -12.43
C ALA A 302 7.70 17.54 -11.24
N ARG A 303 6.62 18.24 -10.86
CA ARG A 303 6.59 19.12 -9.70
C ARG A 303 5.51 18.66 -8.73
N ILE A 304 5.88 18.46 -7.46
CA ILE A 304 4.92 18.28 -6.37
C ILE A 304 4.88 19.61 -5.58
N PRO A 305 3.74 20.33 -5.57
CA PRO A 305 3.65 21.62 -4.90
C PRO A 305 3.62 21.47 -3.38
N GLN A 306 4.01 22.53 -2.66
CA GLN A 306 4.09 22.52 -1.18
C GLN A 306 2.71 22.45 -0.49
N SER A 307 1.63 22.71 -1.23
CA SER A 307 0.25 22.54 -0.78
C SER A 307 -0.16 21.07 -0.58
N VAL A 308 0.58 20.12 -1.17
CA VAL A 308 0.23 18.70 -1.11
C VAL A 308 0.46 18.17 0.29
N HIS A 309 -0.59 17.72 0.95
CA HIS A 309 -0.51 17.11 2.29
C HIS A 309 -0.86 15.61 2.29
N SER A 310 -1.25 15.06 1.14
CA SER A 310 -1.53 13.63 0.95
C SER A 310 -0.95 13.14 -0.39
N ILE A 311 -0.09 12.11 -0.33
CA ILE A 311 0.50 11.44 -1.48
C ILE A 311 0.26 9.93 -1.32
N GLY A 312 -0.23 9.29 -2.36
CA GLY A 312 -0.44 7.84 -2.41
C GLY A 312 0.84 7.06 -2.70
N GLU A 313 0.73 5.74 -2.65
CA GLU A 313 1.82 4.83 -3.01
C GLU A 313 2.11 4.85 -4.51
N SER A 314 3.38 4.60 -4.86
CA SER A 314 3.81 4.39 -6.25
C SER A 314 3.54 5.55 -7.21
N VAL A 315 3.33 6.79 -6.75
CA VAL A 315 2.86 7.91 -7.59
C VAL A 315 3.68 8.11 -8.87
N PHE A 316 5.01 8.06 -8.79
CA PHE A 316 5.93 8.20 -9.92
C PHE A 316 6.69 6.90 -10.23
N SER A 317 6.20 5.75 -9.75
CA SER A 317 6.86 4.46 -9.95
C SER A 317 7.06 4.17 -11.44
N GLY A 318 8.30 3.86 -11.85
CA GLY A 318 8.65 3.56 -13.23
C GLY A 318 8.70 4.76 -14.18
N CYS A 319 8.77 6.00 -13.68
CA CYS A 319 9.10 7.19 -14.48
C CYS A 319 10.58 7.19 -14.85
N ARG A 320 10.95 6.32 -15.80
CA ARG A 320 12.35 5.95 -16.08
C ARG A 320 13.22 7.09 -16.61
N SER A 321 12.63 8.17 -17.13
CA SER A 321 13.35 9.32 -17.69
C SER A 321 13.39 10.53 -16.74
N LEU A 322 12.79 10.41 -15.55
CA LEU A 322 12.70 11.52 -14.60
C LEU A 322 14.08 11.79 -13.99
N GLU A 323 14.63 12.97 -14.23
CA GLU A 323 16.02 13.30 -13.83
C GLU A 323 16.12 13.96 -12.46
N ARG A 324 15.07 14.66 -12.03
CA ARG A 324 15.04 15.42 -10.78
C ARG A 324 13.70 15.28 -10.09
N MET A 325 13.70 15.27 -8.76
CA MET A 325 12.48 15.30 -7.97
C MET A 325 12.69 16.01 -6.63
N ASP A 326 11.76 16.89 -6.30
CA ASP A 326 11.64 17.52 -4.99
C ASP A 326 10.44 16.93 -4.26
N ILE A 327 10.69 16.18 -3.18
CA ILE A 327 9.64 15.69 -2.29
C ILE A 327 9.30 16.79 -1.28
N PRO A 328 8.03 17.24 -1.18
CA PRO A 328 7.68 18.38 -0.34
C PRO A 328 7.76 18.04 1.15
N GLY A 329 8.06 19.04 1.98
CA GLY A 329 8.14 18.89 3.44
C GLY A 329 6.78 18.94 4.14
N SER A 330 5.69 19.12 3.40
CA SER A 330 4.31 19.20 3.89
C SER A 330 3.72 17.85 4.30
N ILE A 331 4.28 16.73 3.81
CA ILE A 331 3.89 15.37 4.21
C ILE A 331 4.79 14.84 5.34
N LYS A 332 4.35 13.78 6.03
CA LYS A 332 5.14 13.11 7.08
C LYS A 332 5.88 11.87 6.61
N THR A 333 5.33 11.17 5.64
CA THR A 333 5.88 9.92 5.14
C THR A 333 6.02 10.02 3.63
N VAL A 334 7.18 9.62 3.10
CA VAL A 334 7.30 9.31 1.67
C VAL A 334 6.68 7.92 1.47
N PRO A 335 5.55 7.79 0.76
CA PRO A 335 4.86 6.52 0.62
C PRO A 335 5.70 5.44 -0.06
N ALA A 336 5.27 4.18 0.09
CA ALA A 336 5.91 3.05 -0.54
C ALA A 336 5.99 3.23 -2.07
N ASP A 337 7.12 2.83 -2.65
CA ASP A 337 7.37 2.80 -4.09
C ASP A 337 7.26 4.16 -4.82
N THR A 338 7.22 5.30 -4.12
CA THR A 338 6.95 6.65 -4.68
C THR A 338 7.73 6.96 -5.96
N LEU A 339 9.05 6.74 -5.95
CA LEU A 339 9.97 6.90 -7.09
C LEU A 339 10.62 5.56 -7.50
N PHE A 340 10.02 4.42 -7.16
CA PHE A 340 10.61 3.11 -7.46
C PHE A 340 10.90 2.95 -8.95
N GLY A 341 12.14 2.63 -9.32
CA GLY A 341 12.55 2.43 -10.70
C GLY A 341 12.63 3.71 -11.55
N CYS A 342 12.74 4.89 -10.95
CA CYS A 342 13.11 6.13 -11.64
C CYS A 342 14.60 6.11 -12.03
N ALA A 343 14.92 5.27 -13.02
CA ALA A 343 16.29 4.89 -13.35
C ALA A 343 17.22 6.05 -13.75
N ALA A 344 16.68 7.17 -14.25
CA ALA A 344 17.41 8.35 -14.65
C ALA A 344 17.52 9.43 -13.55
N LEU A 345 16.95 9.21 -12.35
CA LEU A 345 16.93 10.20 -11.28
C LEU A 345 18.35 10.48 -10.77
N LYS A 346 18.81 11.73 -10.90
CA LYS A 346 20.14 12.20 -10.48
C LYS A 346 20.08 13.16 -9.30
N GLU A 347 19.07 14.03 -9.28
CA GLU A 347 18.90 15.06 -8.25
C GLU A 347 17.62 14.77 -7.45
N LEU A 348 17.80 14.48 -6.16
CA LEU A 348 16.69 14.21 -5.24
C LEU A 348 16.80 15.16 -4.04
N SER A 349 15.77 15.97 -3.85
CA SER A 349 15.58 16.76 -2.64
C SER A 349 14.45 16.18 -1.80
N ILE A 350 14.68 16.06 -0.49
CA ILE A 350 13.69 15.54 0.46
C ILE A 350 13.39 16.66 1.46
N GLY A 351 12.12 17.04 1.56
CA GLY A 351 11.67 18.11 2.45
C GLY A 351 11.96 17.84 3.93
N SER A 352 12.24 18.89 4.69
CA SER A 352 12.63 18.77 6.10
C SER A 352 11.53 18.29 7.05
N GLY A 353 10.27 18.25 6.61
CA GLY A 353 9.14 17.78 7.41
C GLY A 353 8.91 16.27 7.38
N ILE A 354 9.66 15.53 6.55
CA ILE A 354 9.59 14.07 6.43
C ILE A 354 10.13 13.40 7.69
N GLN A 355 9.42 12.39 8.17
CA GLN A 355 9.74 11.53 9.32
C GLN A 355 10.08 10.10 8.90
N THR A 356 9.40 9.57 7.87
CA THR A 356 9.59 8.19 7.40
C THR A 356 9.79 8.16 5.90
N ILE A 357 10.80 7.41 5.45
CA ILE A 357 10.98 7.05 4.04
C ILE A 357 10.48 5.62 3.87
N GLY A 358 9.37 5.44 3.16
CA GLY A 358 8.66 4.17 3.07
C GLY A 358 9.34 3.11 2.20
N ARG A 359 8.81 1.88 2.27
CA ARG A 359 9.33 0.71 1.56
C ARG A 359 9.58 0.98 0.07
N ARG A 360 10.80 0.73 -0.40
CA ARG A 360 11.22 0.95 -1.81
C ARG A 360 10.94 2.36 -2.36
N ALA A 361 10.75 3.37 -1.50
CA ALA A 361 10.38 4.72 -1.93
C ALA A 361 11.30 5.28 -3.02
N PHE A 362 12.60 4.98 -2.96
CA PHE A 362 13.61 5.38 -3.92
C PHE A 362 14.34 4.19 -4.55
N GLY A 363 13.87 2.96 -4.37
CA GLY A 363 14.58 1.78 -4.84
C GLY A 363 14.68 1.73 -6.38
N GLY A 364 15.86 1.43 -6.90
CA GLY A 364 16.10 1.30 -8.34
C GLY A 364 16.25 2.66 -9.04
N CYS A 365 16.57 3.72 -8.30
CA CYS A 365 17.03 4.99 -8.85
C CYS A 365 18.50 4.86 -9.27
N THR A 366 18.72 4.08 -10.34
CA THR A 366 20.05 3.60 -10.72
C THR A 366 21.05 4.69 -11.10
N ALA A 367 20.62 5.93 -11.37
CA ALA A 367 21.48 7.08 -11.68
C ALA A 367 21.73 8.00 -10.47
N LEU A 368 21.15 7.73 -9.30
CA LEU A 368 21.28 8.59 -8.13
C LEU A 368 22.68 8.45 -7.55
N GLU A 369 23.49 9.50 -7.59
CA GLU A 369 24.89 9.46 -7.12
C GLU A 369 25.03 9.79 -5.63
N SER A 370 24.15 10.62 -5.09
CA SER A 370 24.19 11.00 -3.68
C SER A 370 22.79 11.26 -3.13
N VAL A 371 22.62 10.98 -1.84
CA VAL A 371 21.39 11.34 -1.12
C VAL A 371 21.71 11.98 0.23
N ARG A 372 20.97 13.04 0.55
CA ARG A 372 20.99 13.68 1.88
C ARG A 372 19.65 13.43 2.57
N ILE A 373 19.65 12.60 3.60
CA ILE A 373 18.46 12.37 4.42
C ILE A 373 18.27 13.56 5.38
N PRO A 374 17.08 14.19 5.46
CA PRO A 374 16.83 15.34 6.34
C PRO A 374 16.81 14.97 7.83
N ASP A 375 17.20 15.93 8.69
CA ASP A 375 17.32 15.75 10.16
C ASP A 375 15.99 15.41 10.88
N GLY A 376 14.86 15.46 10.19
CA GLY A 376 13.55 15.03 10.73
C GLY A 376 13.26 13.54 10.58
N VAL A 377 14.02 12.83 9.73
CA VAL A 377 13.77 11.42 9.40
C VAL A 377 14.23 10.52 10.54
N THR A 378 13.33 9.67 11.02
CA THR A 378 13.61 8.67 12.07
C THR A 378 13.72 7.25 11.54
N GLU A 379 13.16 6.98 10.37
CA GLU A 379 13.07 5.63 9.80
C GLU A 379 13.27 5.62 8.28
N LEU A 380 14.17 4.75 7.83
CA LEU A 380 14.29 4.30 6.44
C LEU A 380 13.72 2.89 6.39
N ASP A 381 12.57 2.69 5.75
CA ASP A 381 11.91 1.39 5.71
C ASP A 381 12.61 0.43 4.72
N ALA A 382 12.14 -0.82 4.66
CA ALA A 382 12.74 -1.88 3.88
C ALA A 382 12.96 -1.46 2.42
N MET A 383 14.16 -1.72 1.91
CA MET A 383 14.51 -1.51 0.51
C MET A 383 14.44 -0.05 0.04
N ALA A 384 14.41 0.94 0.94
CA ALA A 384 14.23 2.37 0.62
C ALA A 384 15.07 2.88 -0.56
N PHE A 385 16.35 2.46 -0.65
CA PHE A 385 17.33 2.79 -1.69
C PHE A 385 17.89 1.52 -2.37
N MET A 386 17.13 0.42 -2.37
CA MET A 386 17.62 -0.85 -2.92
C MET A 386 17.90 -0.72 -4.41
N GLY A 387 19.11 -1.09 -4.84
CA GLY A 387 19.48 -1.14 -6.26
C GLY A 387 19.86 0.20 -6.85
N ASP A 388 20.12 1.21 -6.03
CA ASP A 388 20.66 2.50 -6.47
C ASP A 388 22.15 2.33 -6.79
N SER A 389 22.42 1.69 -7.93
CA SER A 389 23.73 1.14 -8.29
C SER A 389 24.82 2.19 -8.46
N GLU A 390 24.45 3.44 -8.77
CA GLU A 390 25.37 4.57 -8.90
C GLU A 390 25.53 5.37 -7.60
N LEU A 391 24.81 5.01 -6.53
CA LEU A 391 24.87 5.72 -5.26
C LEU A 391 26.28 5.59 -4.66
N VAL A 392 26.95 6.73 -4.55
CA VAL A 392 28.31 6.87 -4.05
C VAL A 392 28.33 7.27 -2.58
N SER A 393 27.41 8.16 -2.19
CA SER A 393 27.36 8.71 -0.84
C SER A 393 25.94 8.87 -0.31
N ALA A 394 25.73 8.51 0.96
CA ALA A 394 24.49 8.73 1.68
C ALA A 394 24.78 9.41 3.02
N TYR A 395 24.18 10.58 3.26
CA TYR A 395 24.20 11.23 4.58
C TYR A 395 22.99 10.78 5.39
N ILE A 396 23.26 10.11 6.51
CA ILE A 396 22.24 9.65 7.47
C ILE A 396 22.35 10.53 8.73
N PRO A 397 21.31 11.30 9.10
CA PRO A 397 21.35 12.21 10.25
C PRO A 397 21.17 11.49 11.58
N GLU A 398 21.55 12.17 12.68
CA GLU A 398 21.45 11.64 14.06
C GLU A 398 20.04 11.26 14.51
N SER A 399 19.00 11.76 13.83
CA SER A 399 17.62 11.41 14.09
C SER A 399 17.22 10.00 13.67
N VAL A 400 17.96 9.37 12.73
CA VAL A 400 17.62 8.06 12.19
C VAL A 400 17.88 6.97 13.23
N LYS A 401 16.81 6.26 13.59
CA LYS A 401 16.81 5.14 14.54
C LYS A 401 16.79 3.79 13.84
N ILE A 402 16.10 3.71 12.70
CA ILE A 402 15.85 2.45 12.00
C ILE A 402 16.33 2.56 10.55
N ILE A 403 17.17 1.61 10.14
CA ILE A 403 17.49 1.33 8.74
C ILE A 403 16.89 -0.04 8.41
N GLY A 404 15.92 -0.10 7.50
CA GLY A 404 15.14 -1.29 7.21
C GLY A 404 15.91 -2.39 6.48
N ALA A 405 15.29 -3.57 6.39
CA ALA A 405 15.88 -4.70 5.67
C ALA A 405 16.16 -4.34 4.21
N GLU A 406 17.35 -4.69 3.72
CA GLU A 406 17.80 -4.39 2.35
C GLU A 406 17.76 -2.90 1.96
N ALA A 407 17.70 -1.95 2.91
CA ALA A 407 17.51 -0.52 2.63
C ALA A 407 18.49 0.06 1.61
N PHE A 408 19.76 -0.35 1.63
CA PHE A 408 20.80 0.02 0.67
C PHE A 408 21.32 -1.20 -0.11
N ALA A 409 20.59 -2.31 -0.14
CA ALA A 409 21.08 -3.50 -0.81
C ALA A 409 21.32 -3.21 -2.30
N ARG A 410 22.40 -3.79 -2.84
CA ARG A 410 22.87 -3.62 -4.23
C ARG A 410 23.31 -2.19 -4.60
N CYS A 411 23.60 -1.33 -3.62
CA CYS A 411 24.29 -0.06 -3.84
C CYS A 411 25.81 -0.29 -4.03
N GLY A 412 26.21 -0.87 -5.16
CA GLY A 412 27.57 -1.36 -5.39
C GLY A 412 28.69 -0.31 -5.30
N LYS A 413 28.37 0.97 -5.57
CA LYS A 413 29.32 2.10 -5.53
C LYS A 413 29.32 2.89 -4.23
N LEU A 414 28.49 2.52 -3.25
CA LEU A 414 28.34 3.25 -1.99
C LEU A 414 29.64 3.13 -1.19
N ARG A 415 30.33 4.25 -1.00
CA ARG A 415 31.61 4.30 -0.28
C ARG A 415 31.64 5.29 0.88
N THR A 416 30.73 6.26 0.86
CA THR A 416 30.67 7.32 1.87
C THR A 416 29.31 7.31 2.55
N ILE A 417 29.25 6.67 3.70
CA ILE A 417 28.07 6.63 4.57
C ILE A 417 28.53 6.78 6.02
N SER A 418 27.75 7.50 6.82
CA SER A 418 27.92 7.57 8.27
C SER A 418 26.71 6.94 8.93
N LEU A 419 26.94 6.15 9.97
CA LEU A 419 25.86 5.70 10.85
C LEU A 419 25.77 6.63 12.05
N PRO A 420 24.57 7.16 12.38
CA PRO A 420 24.39 7.94 13.60
C PRO A 420 24.60 7.11 14.86
N GLY A 421 24.94 7.78 15.96
CA GLY A 421 25.20 7.10 17.24
C GLY A 421 23.94 6.50 17.87
N GLY A 422 22.77 7.03 17.51
CA GLY A 422 21.46 6.64 18.03
C GLY A 422 20.72 5.54 17.26
N ILE A 423 21.38 4.81 16.35
CA ILE A 423 20.73 3.69 15.64
C ILE A 423 20.25 2.63 16.65
N GLU A 424 18.97 2.27 16.55
CA GLU A 424 18.31 1.22 17.32
C GLU A 424 18.23 -0.09 16.53
N ASP A 425 17.98 -0.03 15.22
CA ASP A 425 17.93 -1.22 14.36
C ASP A 425 18.52 -1.01 12.94
N ILE A 426 19.24 -2.04 12.46
CA ILE A 426 19.60 -2.19 11.05
C ILE A 426 19.08 -3.55 10.61
N GLY A 427 18.15 -3.53 9.66
CA GLY A 427 17.45 -4.70 9.17
C GLY A 427 18.37 -5.66 8.41
N ALA A 428 17.88 -6.90 8.27
CA ALA A 428 18.62 -7.95 7.57
C ALA A 428 19.09 -7.49 6.19
N ALA A 429 20.35 -7.77 5.88
CA ALA A 429 20.94 -7.47 4.57
C ALA A 429 20.86 -6.00 4.14
N ALA A 430 20.72 -5.03 5.06
CA ALA A 430 20.59 -3.60 4.75
C ALA A 430 21.66 -3.07 3.78
N PHE A 431 22.90 -3.59 3.86
CA PHE A 431 24.03 -3.22 3.00
C PHE A 431 24.51 -4.38 2.12
N SER A 432 23.67 -5.39 1.87
CA SER A 432 24.05 -6.55 1.05
C SER A 432 24.36 -6.13 -0.39
N GLY A 433 25.51 -6.54 -0.91
CA GLY A 433 25.96 -6.13 -2.25
C GLY A 433 26.54 -4.71 -2.33
N CYS A 434 26.75 -4.02 -1.20
CA CYS A 434 27.53 -2.78 -1.14
C CYS A 434 29.03 -3.08 -1.20
N ALA A 435 29.52 -3.55 -2.36
CA ALA A 435 30.89 -4.01 -2.53
C ALA A 435 31.94 -2.94 -2.20
N ALA A 436 31.65 -1.65 -2.42
CA ALA A 436 32.56 -0.55 -2.08
C ALA A 436 32.67 -0.25 -0.56
N LEU A 437 31.75 -0.77 0.27
CA LEU A 437 31.87 -0.75 1.74
C LEU A 437 32.54 -2.02 2.29
N ALA A 438 32.69 -3.04 1.45
CA ALA A 438 33.20 -4.33 1.88
C ALA A 438 34.72 -4.35 1.86
N GLU A 439 35.29 -4.95 2.90
CA GLU A 439 36.71 -5.29 2.95
C GLU A 439 37.00 -6.54 2.12
N LYS A 440 38.31 -6.79 1.88
CA LYS A 440 38.77 -7.93 1.09
C LYS A 440 38.30 -9.29 1.64
N ASP A 441 38.01 -9.36 2.92
CA ASP A 441 37.52 -10.53 3.64
C ASP A 441 35.98 -10.64 3.65
N GLY A 442 35.26 -9.70 3.04
CA GLY A 442 33.81 -9.71 2.88
C GLY A 442 33.03 -9.03 4.00
N PHE A 443 33.68 -8.40 4.98
CA PHE A 443 33.00 -7.62 6.00
C PHE A 443 32.60 -6.23 5.50
N VAL A 444 31.36 -5.83 5.74
CA VAL A 444 30.87 -4.48 5.46
C VAL A 444 31.16 -3.59 6.66
N MET A 445 32.04 -2.61 6.47
CA MET A 445 32.53 -1.75 7.55
C MET A 445 32.21 -0.28 7.27
N ILE A 446 31.54 0.38 8.23
CA ILE A 446 31.31 1.82 8.22
C ILE A 446 32.12 2.44 9.36
N GLY A 447 33.24 3.09 9.01
CA GLY A 447 34.23 3.52 9.99
C GLY A 447 34.82 2.32 10.76
N TYR A 448 34.59 2.29 12.08
CA TYR A 448 34.99 1.18 12.96
C TYR A 448 33.82 0.25 13.33
N VAL A 449 32.67 0.36 12.64
CA VAL A 449 31.47 -0.42 12.94
C VAL A 449 31.28 -1.53 11.90
N CYS A 450 31.20 -2.78 12.37
CA CYS A 450 30.85 -3.93 11.54
C CYS A 450 29.34 -3.97 11.32
N CYS A 451 28.93 -3.74 10.07
CA CYS A 451 27.52 -3.63 9.68
C CYS A 451 27.00 -4.89 8.98
N GLY A 452 27.88 -5.84 8.68
CA GLY A 452 27.51 -7.17 8.24
C GLY A 452 28.59 -7.90 7.47
N TYR A 453 28.22 -9.03 6.86
CA TYR A 453 29.13 -9.92 6.14
C TYR A 453 28.51 -10.39 4.84
N ILE A 454 29.16 -10.08 3.72
CA ILE A 454 28.74 -10.44 2.36
C ILE A 454 29.66 -11.49 1.70
N GLY A 455 30.68 -11.96 2.41
CA GLY A 455 31.58 -13.00 1.94
C GLY A 455 30.93 -14.40 1.86
N ASP A 456 31.72 -15.37 1.44
CA ASP A 456 31.34 -16.78 1.27
C ASP A 456 31.88 -17.71 2.37
N GLY A 457 32.66 -17.18 3.30
CA GLY A 457 33.25 -17.92 4.41
C GLY A 457 32.21 -18.42 5.42
N SER A 458 32.39 -19.66 5.86
CA SER A 458 31.60 -20.30 6.92
C SER A 458 32.27 -20.21 8.31
N SER A 459 33.56 -19.93 8.35
CA SER A 459 34.32 -19.64 9.58
C SER A 459 35.00 -18.30 9.41
N ILE A 460 34.58 -17.31 10.21
CA ILE A 460 34.99 -15.92 10.02
C ILE A 460 35.39 -15.27 11.35
N THR A 461 36.29 -14.30 11.26
CA THR A 461 36.70 -13.45 12.38
C THR A 461 36.41 -11.99 12.00
N VAL A 462 35.63 -11.28 12.81
CA VAL A 462 35.35 -9.86 12.60
C VAL A 462 36.69 -9.09 12.57
N PRO A 463 36.89 -8.11 11.66
CA PRO A 463 38.16 -7.41 11.52
C PRO A 463 38.62 -6.77 12.83
N TYR A 464 39.91 -6.90 13.16
CA TYR A 464 40.50 -6.35 14.41
C TYR A 464 40.44 -4.83 14.55
N LYS A 465 40.07 -4.10 13.49
CA LYS A 465 39.81 -2.67 13.62
C LYS A 465 38.38 -2.36 14.08
N ALA A 466 37.47 -3.33 14.04
CA ALA A 466 36.10 -3.10 14.49
C ALA A 466 36.08 -2.78 15.99
N SER A 467 35.43 -1.66 16.34
CA SER A 467 35.16 -1.25 17.72
C SER A 467 33.72 -1.56 18.14
N ALA A 468 32.83 -1.89 17.20
CA ALA A 468 31.44 -2.22 17.45
C ALA A 468 30.88 -3.16 16.37
N ILE A 469 29.86 -3.94 16.72
CA ILE A 469 28.98 -4.64 15.79
C ILE A 469 27.63 -3.92 15.80
N ALA A 470 27.15 -3.50 14.64
CA ALA A 470 25.89 -2.76 14.53
C ALA A 470 24.68 -3.65 14.88
N PRO A 471 23.53 -3.06 15.29
CA PRO A 471 22.29 -3.82 15.43
C PRO A 471 21.98 -4.60 14.15
N GLY A 472 21.51 -5.84 14.26
CA GLY A 472 21.16 -6.68 13.11
C GLY A 472 22.27 -6.99 12.08
N ALA A 473 23.55 -6.69 12.35
CA ALA A 473 24.64 -6.81 11.38
C ALA A 473 24.72 -8.18 10.68
N PHE A 474 24.46 -9.28 11.38
CA PHE A 474 24.46 -10.64 10.86
C PHE A 474 23.06 -11.26 10.83
N ARG A 475 21.99 -10.48 11.03
CA ARG A 475 20.62 -10.99 11.06
C ARG A 475 20.31 -11.85 9.84
N GLU A 476 19.68 -12.99 10.08
CA GLU A 476 19.30 -14.00 9.08
C GLU A 476 20.48 -14.55 8.24
N ASN A 477 21.72 -14.48 8.74
CA ASN A 477 22.84 -15.05 8.01
C ASN A 477 22.69 -16.57 7.84
N LYS A 478 22.74 -17.02 6.59
CA LYS A 478 22.48 -18.42 6.19
C LYS A 478 23.75 -19.23 5.90
N ARG A 479 24.93 -18.76 6.28
CA ARG A 479 26.22 -19.38 5.90
C ARG A 479 27.20 -19.56 7.05
N ILE A 480 27.27 -18.58 7.95
CA ILE A 480 28.26 -18.59 9.02
C ILE A 480 27.96 -19.73 9.98
N LEU A 481 28.95 -20.60 10.15
CA LEU A 481 28.96 -21.70 11.11
C LEU A 481 29.78 -21.31 12.36
N PHE A 482 30.89 -20.59 12.17
CA PHE A 482 31.80 -20.20 13.25
C PHE A 482 32.11 -18.71 13.16
N LEU A 483 31.87 -17.96 14.23
CA LEU A 483 32.11 -16.52 14.29
C LEU A 483 32.98 -16.17 15.48
N THR A 484 34.11 -15.50 15.22
CA THR A 484 34.95 -14.90 16.27
C THR A 484 34.88 -13.38 16.23
N VAL A 485 34.58 -12.77 17.38
CA VAL A 485 34.55 -11.32 17.59
C VAL A 485 35.78 -10.93 18.41
N PRO A 486 36.69 -10.07 17.90
CA PRO A 486 37.96 -9.74 18.54
C PRO A 486 37.79 -8.77 19.71
N ASP A 487 38.78 -8.72 20.61
CA ASP A 487 38.80 -7.89 21.82
C ASP A 487 38.72 -6.37 21.58
N THR A 488 38.89 -5.94 20.33
CA THR A 488 38.71 -4.53 19.94
C THR A 488 37.25 -4.10 19.92
N VAL A 489 36.31 -5.03 19.76
CA VAL A 489 34.86 -4.76 19.72
C VAL A 489 34.35 -4.50 21.13
N LYS A 490 33.84 -3.29 21.38
CA LYS A 490 33.35 -2.84 22.69
C LYS A 490 31.84 -2.96 22.87
N THR A 491 31.09 -3.00 21.78
CA THR A 491 29.62 -3.07 21.80
C THR A 491 29.11 -3.99 20.70
N ILE A 492 28.00 -4.68 20.99
CA ILE A 492 27.24 -5.49 20.03
C ILE A 492 25.79 -5.02 20.09
N GLY A 493 25.27 -4.56 18.96
CA GLY A 493 23.91 -4.05 18.84
C GLY A 493 22.83 -5.13 19.03
N ALA A 494 21.60 -4.70 19.32
CA ALA A 494 20.45 -5.59 19.45
C ALA A 494 20.25 -6.40 18.17
N ASN A 495 19.72 -7.62 18.31
CA ASN A 495 19.45 -8.52 17.18
C ASN A 495 20.66 -8.83 16.26
N ALA A 496 21.91 -8.56 16.67
CA ALA A 496 23.08 -8.64 15.79
C ALA A 496 23.23 -10.00 15.08
N PHE A 497 22.85 -11.11 15.73
CA PHE A 497 22.92 -12.46 15.16
C PHE A 497 21.55 -13.13 15.06
N ARG A 498 20.45 -12.38 15.18
CA ARG A 498 19.09 -12.94 15.14
C ARG A 498 18.87 -13.77 13.88
N ASP A 499 18.23 -14.93 14.00
CA ASP A 499 17.93 -15.88 12.94
C ASP A 499 19.17 -16.39 12.17
N CYS A 500 20.37 -16.37 12.77
CA CYS A 500 21.56 -17.06 12.27
C CYS A 500 21.45 -18.58 12.47
N ARG A 501 20.53 -19.22 11.75
CA ARG A 501 20.12 -20.62 11.99
C ARG A 501 21.21 -21.67 11.79
N LEU A 502 22.33 -21.34 11.14
CA LEU A 502 23.45 -22.25 10.93
C LEU A 502 24.63 -21.99 11.88
N LEU A 503 24.59 -20.90 12.67
CA LEU A 503 25.69 -20.55 13.57
C LEU A 503 25.84 -21.63 14.65
N ARG A 504 27.01 -22.29 14.68
CA ARG A 504 27.36 -23.36 15.61
C ARG A 504 28.23 -22.87 16.75
N GLU A 505 29.13 -21.94 16.48
CA GLU A 505 30.04 -21.39 17.49
C GLU A 505 30.13 -19.87 17.41
N LEU A 506 30.00 -19.21 18.56
CA LEU A 506 30.19 -17.76 18.71
C LEU A 506 31.21 -17.45 19.79
N ARG A 507 32.33 -16.83 19.42
CA ARG A 507 33.34 -16.34 20.37
C ARG A 507 33.22 -14.83 20.52
N LEU A 508 32.85 -14.39 21.71
CA LEU A 508 32.75 -12.99 22.11
C LEU A 508 34.03 -12.54 22.83
N PRO A 509 34.34 -11.23 22.80
CA PRO A 509 35.52 -10.69 23.45
C PRO A 509 35.32 -10.40 24.94
N LYS A 510 36.43 -10.11 25.64
CA LYS A 510 36.43 -9.75 27.07
C LYS A 510 35.78 -8.41 27.40
N SER A 511 35.70 -7.54 26.42
CA SER A 511 35.08 -6.21 26.52
C SER A 511 33.55 -6.26 26.63
N ILE A 512 32.92 -7.38 26.22
CA ILE A 512 31.47 -7.52 26.21
C ILE A 512 31.00 -8.13 27.52
N SER A 513 30.35 -7.31 28.34
CA SER A 513 29.80 -7.70 29.64
C SER A 513 28.29 -8.00 29.62
N GLU A 514 27.60 -7.66 28.53
CA GLU A 514 26.16 -7.92 28.35
C GLU A 514 25.81 -8.07 26.86
N LEU A 515 24.69 -8.76 26.57
CA LEU A 515 24.08 -8.76 25.24
C LEU A 515 22.73 -8.06 25.29
N LEU A 516 22.46 -7.24 24.27
CA LEU A 516 21.17 -6.58 24.12
C LEU A 516 20.06 -7.58 23.74
N PRO A 517 18.77 -7.24 23.96
CA PRO A 517 17.65 -8.11 23.61
C PRO A 517 17.67 -8.60 22.17
N GLY A 518 17.27 -9.87 21.98
CA GLY A 518 17.13 -10.51 20.67
C GLY A 518 18.45 -10.81 19.94
N THR A 519 19.61 -10.52 20.54
CA THR A 519 20.93 -10.67 19.89
C THR A 519 21.15 -12.07 19.30
N LEU A 520 20.60 -13.12 19.92
CA LEU A 520 20.77 -14.52 19.51
C LEU A 520 19.45 -15.28 19.27
N ASP A 521 18.31 -14.57 19.16
CA ASP A 521 17.02 -15.18 18.85
C ASP A 521 17.11 -16.02 17.57
N GLY A 522 16.54 -17.23 17.53
CA GLY A 522 16.52 -18.08 16.32
C GLY A 522 17.87 -18.67 15.89
N CYS A 523 18.91 -18.64 16.73
CA CYS A 523 20.20 -19.29 16.48
C CYS A 523 20.18 -20.80 16.80
N ASP A 524 19.27 -21.56 16.17
CA ASP A 524 18.94 -22.91 16.64
C ASP A 524 20.05 -23.96 16.51
N ALA A 525 21.07 -23.73 15.67
CA ALA A 525 22.20 -24.64 15.51
C ALA A 525 23.36 -24.38 16.48
N LEU A 526 23.21 -23.43 17.41
CA LEU A 526 24.29 -23.00 18.29
C LEU A 526 24.66 -24.12 19.26
N GLN A 527 25.93 -24.51 19.24
CA GLN A 527 26.51 -25.59 20.05
C GLN A 527 27.44 -25.06 21.14
N SER A 528 28.16 -23.97 20.88
CA SER A 528 29.10 -23.38 21.83
C SER A 528 29.13 -21.86 21.74
N ILE A 529 29.27 -21.21 22.90
CA ILE A 529 29.46 -19.78 23.03
C ILE A 529 30.58 -19.53 24.02
N THR A 530 31.53 -18.67 23.65
CA THR A 530 32.60 -18.23 24.55
C THR A 530 32.40 -16.75 24.87
N ALA A 531 32.18 -16.39 26.14
CA ALA A 531 31.91 -15.00 26.54
C ALA A 531 32.74 -14.57 27.76
N PRO A 532 34.07 -14.40 27.62
CA PRO A 532 34.96 -14.20 28.76
C PRO A 532 34.74 -12.88 29.49
N GLY A 533 34.18 -11.85 28.82
CA GLY A 533 33.82 -10.57 29.45
C GLY A 533 32.62 -10.64 30.38
N MET A 534 31.84 -11.70 30.27
CA MET A 534 30.74 -12.02 31.18
C MET A 534 31.22 -12.84 32.37
N LEU A 535 32.52 -13.11 32.47
CA LEU A 535 33.15 -13.72 33.64
C LEU A 535 33.79 -12.63 34.51
N PRO A 536 33.65 -12.69 35.84
CA PRO A 536 34.33 -11.76 36.73
C PRO A 536 35.85 -12.04 36.76
N GLU A 537 36.67 -11.13 36.20
CA GLU A 537 38.14 -11.32 36.14
C GLU A 537 38.84 -11.31 37.51
N GLN A 538 38.36 -10.52 38.49
CA GLN A 538 38.81 -10.50 39.89
C GLN A 538 37.68 -9.93 40.76
N PHE A 539 37.40 -10.51 41.93
CA PHE A 539 36.29 -10.12 42.84
C PHE A 539 36.49 -8.78 43.56
N GLY A 540 37.34 -7.89 43.03
CA GLY A 540 37.78 -6.67 43.70
C GLY A 540 36.73 -5.57 43.80
N ARG A 541 35.91 -5.28 42.77
CA ARG A 541 34.89 -4.20 42.79
C ARG A 541 33.91 -4.25 41.59
N ARG A 542 32.59 -4.33 41.87
CA ARG A 542 31.40 -3.74 41.19
C ARG A 542 30.22 -4.72 41.12
N GLU A 543 29.15 -4.41 41.86
CA GLU A 543 27.86 -5.13 41.87
C GLU A 543 27.26 -5.26 40.45
N ASP A 544 27.53 -4.31 39.54
CA ASP A 544 27.06 -4.30 38.16
C ASP A 544 27.47 -5.53 37.35
N ARG A 545 28.67 -6.09 37.58
CA ARG A 545 29.16 -7.23 36.77
C ARG A 545 28.39 -8.51 37.09
N VAL A 546 28.09 -8.76 38.36
CA VAL A 546 27.34 -9.95 38.74
C VAL A 546 25.87 -9.79 38.42
N SER A 547 25.32 -8.58 38.57
CA SER A 547 23.98 -8.23 38.05
C SER A 547 23.89 -8.38 36.53
N ALA A 548 24.94 -8.07 35.77
CA ALA A 548 25.00 -8.33 34.33
C ALA A 548 25.05 -9.83 34.01
N VAL A 549 25.83 -10.63 34.76
CA VAL A 549 25.79 -12.10 34.63
C VAL A 549 24.40 -12.64 34.93
N ILE A 550 23.72 -12.16 35.97
CA ILE A 550 22.37 -12.59 36.35
C ILE A 550 21.33 -12.13 35.32
N GLY A 551 21.43 -10.88 34.84
CA GLY A 551 20.56 -10.33 33.79
C GLY A 551 20.71 -11.09 32.49
N PHE A 552 21.96 -11.39 32.11
CA PHE A 552 22.31 -12.28 31.01
C PHE A 552 21.65 -13.64 31.24
N CYS A 553 22.00 -14.35 32.31
CA CYS A 553 21.38 -15.61 32.77
C CYS A 553 19.85 -15.64 32.67
N ARG A 554 19.16 -14.56 33.05
CA ARG A 554 17.69 -14.44 32.99
C ARG A 554 17.18 -14.31 31.55
N ALA A 555 17.85 -13.53 30.70
CA ALA A 555 17.47 -13.34 29.30
C ALA A 555 17.55 -14.64 28.47
N TRP A 556 18.35 -15.63 28.87
CA TRP A 556 18.48 -16.89 28.13
C TRP A 556 17.32 -17.88 28.28
N LYS A 557 16.48 -17.71 29.30
CA LYS A 557 15.28 -18.57 29.47
C LYS A 557 14.30 -18.42 28.31
N ASP A 558 14.36 -17.29 27.61
CA ASP A 558 13.46 -16.95 26.51
C ASP A 558 14.03 -17.35 25.13
N TYR A 559 15.29 -17.81 25.05
CA TYR A 559 15.89 -18.32 23.80
C TYR A 559 15.52 -19.78 23.51
N SER A 560 15.78 -20.26 22.29
CA SER A 560 15.49 -21.64 21.89
C SER A 560 16.29 -22.68 22.70
N ALA A 561 15.78 -23.91 22.77
CA ALA A 561 16.31 -24.96 23.65
C ALA A 561 17.79 -25.30 23.40
N SER A 562 18.25 -25.18 22.15
CA SER A 562 19.65 -25.39 21.75
C SER A 562 20.56 -24.23 22.17
N VAL A 563 20.10 -23.00 21.98
CA VAL A 563 20.78 -21.77 22.45
C VAL A 563 20.96 -21.84 23.97
N ALA A 564 19.92 -22.27 24.70
CA ALA A 564 20.01 -22.53 26.13
C ALA A 564 20.96 -23.68 26.49
N ALA A 565 21.10 -24.73 25.66
CA ALA A 565 21.99 -25.86 25.91
C ALA A 565 23.47 -25.50 25.71
N ALA A 566 23.80 -24.79 24.63
CA ALA A 566 25.15 -24.26 24.38
C ALA A 566 25.59 -23.35 25.53
N TYR A 567 24.67 -22.51 26.01
CA TYR A 567 24.91 -21.67 27.19
C TYR A 567 25.13 -22.49 28.46
N ARG A 568 24.28 -23.49 28.74
CA ARG A 568 24.45 -24.39 29.90
C ARG A 568 25.82 -25.07 29.90
N SER A 569 26.33 -25.48 28.75
CA SER A 569 27.69 -26.04 28.62
C SER A 569 28.75 -25.03 29.07
N TRP A 570 28.69 -23.81 28.54
CA TRP A 570 29.64 -22.75 28.91
C TRP A 570 29.56 -22.37 30.39
N VAL A 571 28.36 -22.26 30.96
CA VAL A 571 28.19 -21.98 32.39
C VAL A 571 28.72 -23.13 33.24
N SER A 572 28.44 -24.39 32.87
CA SER A 572 28.92 -25.57 33.59
C SER A 572 30.46 -25.61 33.64
N GLU A 573 31.12 -25.32 32.53
CA GLU A 573 32.58 -25.22 32.44
C GLU A 573 33.16 -24.09 33.32
N ASN A 574 32.37 -23.06 33.63
CA ASN A 574 32.77 -21.92 34.46
C ASN A 574 32.08 -21.89 35.83
N ALA A 575 31.37 -22.95 36.21
CA ALA A 575 30.44 -22.97 37.32
C ALA A 575 31.13 -22.76 38.67
N GLN A 576 32.31 -23.36 38.88
CA GLN A 576 33.08 -23.16 40.12
C GLN A 576 33.50 -21.70 40.33
N MET A 577 33.87 -20.99 39.26
CA MET A 577 34.27 -19.59 39.33
C MET A 577 33.06 -18.68 39.59
N LEU A 578 31.94 -18.93 38.90
CA LEU A 578 30.67 -18.22 39.12
C LEU A 578 30.11 -18.47 40.53
N LEU A 579 30.25 -19.69 41.04
CA LEU A 579 29.84 -20.06 42.40
C LEU A 579 30.69 -19.33 43.45
N SER A 580 32.01 -19.27 43.27
CA SER A 580 32.90 -18.50 44.16
C SER A 580 32.55 -17.01 44.19
N ALA A 581 32.17 -16.43 43.04
CA ALA A 581 31.74 -15.03 42.91
C ALA A 581 30.52 -14.67 43.74
N VAL A 582 29.55 -15.59 43.72
CA VAL A 582 28.24 -15.42 44.35
C VAL A 582 28.36 -15.61 45.86
N ILE A 583 29.18 -16.57 46.31
CA ILE A 583 29.48 -16.81 47.72
C ILE A 583 30.20 -15.60 48.34
N ASP A 584 31.25 -15.10 47.69
CA ASP A 584 32.09 -14.02 48.23
C ASP A 584 31.35 -12.67 48.37
N ARG A 585 30.18 -12.51 47.73
CA ARG A 585 29.39 -11.27 47.72
C ARG A 585 27.96 -11.40 48.28
N ASN A 586 27.63 -12.54 48.87
CA ASN A 586 26.37 -12.77 49.60
C ASN A 586 25.10 -12.43 48.79
N MET A 587 24.97 -12.97 47.57
CA MET A 587 23.82 -12.74 46.68
C MET A 587 22.91 -13.98 46.57
N PRO A 588 21.91 -14.15 47.45
CA PRO A 588 21.08 -15.36 47.51
C PRO A 588 20.25 -15.61 46.25
N ASP A 589 19.83 -14.56 45.54
CA ASP A 589 19.08 -14.68 44.28
C ASP A 589 19.90 -15.30 43.15
N ALA A 590 21.21 -15.08 43.14
CA ALA A 590 22.12 -15.66 42.16
C ALA A 590 22.36 -17.15 42.47
N VAL A 591 22.56 -17.50 43.75
CA VAL A 591 22.66 -18.89 44.19
C VAL A 591 21.39 -19.63 43.79
N ARG A 592 20.22 -19.07 44.10
CA ARG A 592 18.91 -19.61 43.73
C ARG A 592 18.79 -19.84 42.22
N PHE A 593 19.23 -18.90 41.40
CA PHE A 593 19.23 -19.04 39.95
C PHE A 593 20.11 -20.21 39.46
N PHE A 594 21.34 -20.34 39.95
CA PHE A 594 22.24 -21.43 39.52
C PHE A 594 21.69 -22.81 39.91
N THR A 595 21.03 -22.91 41.06
CA THR A 595 20.40 -24.15 41.56
C THR A 595 19.13 -24.52 40.81
N GLU A 596 18.23 -23.56 40.57
CA GLU A 596 16.96 -23.79 39.84
C GLU A 596 17.19 -24.26 38.40
N ASN A 597 18.35 -23.97 37.82
CA ASN A 597 18.71 -24.38 36.46
C ASN A 597 19.70 -25.56 36.40
N ALA A 598 19.97 -26.25 37.53
CA ALA A 598 20.88 -27.39 37.63
C ALA A 598 22.29 -27.14 37.07
N LEU A 599 22.78 -25.90 37.19
CA LEU A 599 24.09 -25.48 36.66
C LEU A 599 25.25 -25.80 37.60
N ILE A 600 24.94 -26.14 38.85
CA ILE A 600 25.83 -26.64 39.89
C ILE A 600 25.19 -27.88 40.53
N ASP A 601 26.00 -28.86 40.92
CA ASP A 601 25.49 -30.04 41.61
C ASP A 601 25.06 -29.72 43.06
N ARG A 602 24.28 -30.62 43.65
CA ARG A 602 23.69 -30.43 44.99
C ARG A 602 24.76 -30.27 46.07
N GLU A 603 25.90 -30.95 45.97
CA GLU A 603 26.99 -30.84 46.95
C GLU A 603 27.69 -29.48 46.84
N SER A 604 27.96 -29.03 45.61
CA SER A 604 28.49 -27.69 45.33
C SER A 604 27.56 -26.58 45.82
N TYR A 605 26.24 -26.75 45.65
CA TYR A 605 25.23 -25.84 46.20
C TYR A 605 25.22 -25.80 47.73
N LEU A 606 25.24 -26.97 48.38
CA LEU A 606 25.25 -27.07 49.83
C LEU A 606 26.53 -26.46 50.43
N ALA A 607 27.69 -26.74 49.85
CA ALA A 607 28.97 -26.17 50.27
C ALA A 607 29.03 -24.64 50.06
N ALA A 608 28.38 -24.13 49.01
CA ALA A 608 28.24 -22.70 48.76
C ALA A 608 27.34 -22.01 49.80
N LEU A 609 26.23 -22.63 50.15
CA LEU A 609 25.32 -22.18 51.20
C LEU A 609 26.02 -22.15 52.56
N GLU A 610 26.78 -23.20 52.87
CA GLU A 610 27.52 -23.35 54.13
C GLU A 610 28.61 -22.27 54.29
N LYS A 611 29.28 -21.88 53.19
CA LYS A 611 30.18 -20.72 53.19
C LYS A 611 29.44 -19.39 53.34
N ALA A 612 28.33 -19.18 52.62
CA ALA A 612 27.53 -17.95 52.73
C ALA A 612 26.91 -17.78 54.14
N GLN A 613 26.64 -18.89 54.85
CA GLN A 613 26.11 -18.94 56.21
C GLN A 613 27.03 -18.33 57.28
N THR A 614 28.33 -18.13 57.01
CA THR A 614 29.21 -17.42 57.97
C THR A 614 28.94 -15.91 58.04
N ALA A 615 28.11 -15.33 57.17
CA ALA A 615 27.89 -13.87 57.11
C ALA A 615 26.58 -13.34 57.72
N ARG A 616 25.55 -14.15 58.01
CA ARG A 616 24.32 -13.67 58.72
C ARG A 616 23.41 -14.82 59.18
N ALA A 617 23.58 -15.23 60.44
CA ALA A 617 22.89 -16.37 61.05
C ALA A 617 21.45 -16.12 61.57
N MET A 618 20.64 -15.23 60.96
CA MET A 618 19.25 -15.01 61.46
C MET A 618 18.14 -15.10 60.40
N GLU A 619 18.42 -14.97 59.10
CA GLU A 619 17.38 -15.11 58.07
C GLU A 619 17.18 -16.57 57.60
N THR A 620 18.14 -17.46 57.84
CA THR A 620 18.09 -18.87 57.43
C THR A 620 17.11 -19.70 58.25
N VAL A 621 16.84 -19.32 59.51
CA VAL A 621 15.87 -20.03 60.36
C VAL A 621 14.44 -19.87 59.80
N ALA A 622 14.12 -18.73 59.19
CA ALA A 622 12.81 -18.51 58.56
C ALA A 622 12.61 -19.32 57.28
N LEU A 623 13.68 -19.56 56.52
CA LEU A 623 13.65 -20.35 55.27
C LEU A 623 13.63 -21.86 55.51
N LEU A 624 14.23 -22.36 56.60
CA LEU A 624 14.14 -23.77 57.00
C LEU A 624 12.75 -24.15 57.50
N LEU A 625 12.03 -23.23 58.14
CA LEU A 625 10.64 -23.41 58.58
C LEU A 625 9.66 -23.55 57.41
N ASP A 626 9.97 -22.97 56.24
CA ASP A 626 9.07 -23.00 55.07
C ASP A 626 9.25 -24.28 54.22
N TYR A 627 10.39 -24.98 54.34
CA TYR A 627 10.71 -26.15 53.51
C TYR A 627 10.62 -27.52 54.22
N GLY A 628 10.48 -27.56 55.55
CA GLY A 628 10.50 -28.80 56.33
C GLY A 628 9.12 -29.39 56.65
N LYS A 629 8.42 -30.00 55.69
CA LYS A 629 7.45 -31.04 56.06
C LYS A 629 8.23 -32.26 56.55
N ASN A 630 8.28 -32.45 57.87
CA ASN A 630 8.86 -33.57 58.64
C ASN A 630 10.25 -33.35 59.27
N LEU A 631 10.45 -32.24 59.99
CA LEU A 631 11.44 -32.20 61.06
C LEU A 631 10.71 -31.88 62.37
N SER A 632 10.94 -32.69 63.41
CA SER A 632 10.48 -32.35 64.76
C SER A 632 11.39 -31.26 65.32
N SER A 633 10.87 -30.45 66.24
CA SER A 633 11.64 -29.40 66.91
C SER A 633 12.84 -29.96 67.70
N GLU A 634 12.85 -31.24 68.07
CA GLU A 634 13.94 -31.87 68.84
C GLU A 634 15.21 -32.09 68.00
N ASP A 635 15.10 -32.41 66.70
CA ASP A 635 16.26 -32.66 65.82
C ASP A 635 17.09 -31.38 65.52
N ILE A 636 16.52 -30.20 65.78
CA ILE A 636 17.13 -28.90 65.47
C ILE A 636 17.99 -28.39 66.65
N PHE A 637 17.60 -28.69 67.89
CA PHE A 637 18.34 -28.24 69.07
C PHE A 637 19.62 -29.06 69.31
N ASP A 638 19.60 -30.37 69.04
CA ASP A 638 20.75 -31.26 69.29
C ASP A 638 21.94 -31.04 68.33
N LYS A 639 21.75 -30.36 67.19
CA LYS A 639 22.80 -30.21 66.17
C LYS A 639 23.55 -28.87 66.21
N TYR A 640 23.05 -27.87 66.92
CA TYR A 640 23.59 -26.51 66.91
C TYR A 640 23.98 -25.93 68.29
N ASP A 641 23.94 -26.73 69.35
CA ASP A 641 24.44 -26.42 70.71
C ASP A 641 24.07 -25.00 71.19
N ILE A 642 22.75 -24.77 71.37
CA ILE A 642 22.18 -23.58 72.04
C ILE A 642 21.71 -23.95 73.44
#